data_AF-A0A486VIQ2-F1
#
_entry.id   AF-A0A486VIQ2-F1
#
_cell.length_a   1.000
_cell.length_b   1.000
_cell.length_c   1.000
_cell.angle_alpha   90.00
_cell.angle_beta   90.00
_cell.angle_gamma   90.00
#
_symmetry.space_group_name_H-M   'P 1'
#
loop_
_entity.id
_entity.type
_entity.pdbx_description
1 polymer ?
#
loop_
_entity_poly.entity_id
_entity_poly.type
_entity_poly.pdbx_seq_one_letter_code
_entity_poly.pdbx_strand_id
1 'polypeptide(L)'
;MSVPNQTPYNIYTANGLTTVFAYEFYLISASDIQVTINGNEVTSGYTVSGVGNTGGGEVTFLTAPANGSTVIFERVTPTYRLTDYQDNGDLLADTVNKDFDRIWMAIQRAFIDLGLALTRPLFGGPFNAKGYRIANLADPVNAQDAATKNYVIEHGKSNLARTLRVPEQSVAILPTLALRKNKLLAFNDLGDPIPVLPESGSAADVMIELASSDGSMHVYRNASPLARIIRASILEYMTEADQQKLLIVPGANVIADYALKAAIADGVMVLDIPWNVGALNFGLDPAMLPLGFQFIGWGCRRPYTIDDDNSFLNCGVVIRVAAGASFPFYSTGRHVFRDIVFDGRDKTTYLFYSPNTATQFNGTRLEGCGFYRFAIGIGWASGGAARYIGTMKAYFCSISGNGDGVRNLIDSMMFGCTINANDRGVALTGGANNNFFGGCRNEWNTGDNWYAYQSVENQIFGELCDRAGRGGVVAGAKSSWILNGVNVRRSGANQPVGNDYSANFIIIDDGKIELSGVRTGVGANDSGDGGTISPSYNVSALGSGGGTLQVSGSDMTGFVTSAINQKATTLNKSITGNLGMDDDVNIGMTQVVKGRRIIGSQSSGTLAGSAGATLSLTKTNIFQNSFDTYITRSILIECRIGSQSLGDDIKIPVRFRRENLYYLDILTSGIVASSARIGLSGTGVTVSLSINSSTGLVTVQLTNVDGLERTVNVSMLPSM
;
A
#
# COMPACT_ATOMS: atom_id res chain seq x y z
N MET A 1 55.76 31.95 -82.61
CA MET A 1 56.90 31.60 -81.72
C MET A 1 56.32 30.86 -80.54
N SER A 2 56.98 29.83 -80.01
CA SER A 2 56.49 29.10 -78.83
C SER A 2 56.72 29.89 -77.53
N VAL A 3 55.78 29.85 -76.59
CA VAL A 3 55.98 30.41 -75.24
C VAL A 3 57.17 29.73 -74.56
N PRO A 4 58.20 30.47 -74.12
CA PRO A 4 59.28 29.90 -73.33
C PRO A 4 58.78 29.44 -71.95
N ASN A 5 59.43 28.43 -71.37
CA ASN A 5 59.18 28.07 -69.98
C ASN A 5 59.78 29.14 -69.06
N GLN A 6 58.91 29.90 -68.39
CA GLN A 6 59.31 31.03 -67.54
C GLN A 6 58.66 30.89 -66.17
N THR A 7 59.24 31.57 -65.18
CA THR A 7 58.57 31.79 -63.89
C THR A 7 57.72 33.05 -64.04
N PRO A 8 56.38 32.96 -64.18
CA PRO A 8 55.48 34.09 -64.40
C PRO A 8 55.31 35.02 -63.20
N TYR A 9 56.31 35.16 -62.33
CA TYR A 9 56.26 36.15 -61.26
C TYR A 9 57.64 36.68 -60.91
N ASN A 10 57.69 37.91 -60.41
CA ASN A 10 58.87 38.53 -59.80
C ASN A 10 58.48 39.09 -58.43
N ILE A 11 59.37 38.96 -57.44
CA ILE A 11 59.17 39.49 -56.10
C ILE A 11 60.29 40.48 -55.79
N TYR A 12 59.92 41.69 -55.39
CA TYR A 12 60.84 42.74 -54.99
C TYR A 12 60.54 43.19 -53.57
N THR A 13 61.59 43.64 -52.86
CA THR A 13 61.43 44.43 -51.63
C THR A 13 61.70 45.89 -51.98
N ALA A 14 60.68 46.74 -51.84
CA ALA A 14 60.81 48.15 -52.13
C ALA A 14 61.63 48.88 -51.06
N ASN A 15 62.41 49.87 -51.48
CA ASN A 15 63.25 50.70 -50.62
C ASN A 15 62.61 52.07 -50.28
N GLY A 16 61.38 52.33 -50.73
CA GLY A 16 60.70 53.62 -50.57
C GLY A 16 61.10 54.70 -51.59
N LEU A 17 62.01 54.41 -52.52
CA LEU A 17 62.55 55.39 -53.48
C LEU A 17 62.42 54.95 -54.94
N THR A 18 62.66 53.67 -55.24
CA THR A 18 62.61 53.13 -56.60
C THR A 18 61.16 53.07 -57.12
N THR A 19 60.91 53.66 -58.29
CA THR A 19 59.59 53.65 -58.96
C THR A 19 59.50 52.67 -60.12
N VAL A 20 60.64 52.24 -60.68
CA VAL A 20 60.69 51.34 -61.85
C VAL A 20 61.20 49.97 -61.41
N PHE A 21 60.44 48.93 -61.75
CA PHE A 21 60.80 47.55 -61.47
C PHE A 21 60.60 46.71 -62.73
N ALA A 22 61.55 45.84 -63.05
CA ALA A 22 61.44 44.96 -64.21
C ALA A 22 60.46 43.80 -63.94
N TYR A 23 59.85 43.26 -64.98
CA TYR A 23 59.28 41.91 -64.97
C TYR A 23 59.98 41.09 -66.05
N GLU A 24 60.25 39.81 -65.80
CA GLU A 24 61.16 38.99 -66.64
C GLU A 24 60.41 37.91 -67.44
N PHE A 25 59.08 38.05 -67.55
CA PHE A 25 58.21 37.07 -68.20
C PHE A 25 57.38 37.68 -69.33
N TYR A 26 57.06 36.87 -70.34
CA TYR A 26 56.32 37.29 -71.52
C TYR A 26 54.86 37.65 -71.19
N LEU A 27 54.42 38.85 -71.59
CA LEU A 27 53.02 39.31 -71.53
C LEU A 27 52.43 39.47 -72.93
N ILE A 28 51.20 38.95 -73.13
CA ILE A 28 50.44 39.12 -74.39
C ILE A 28 49.72 40.47 -74.39
N SER A 29 49.17 40.88 -73.23
CA SER A 29 48.55 42.17 -72.99
C SER A 29 49.07 42.79 -71.69
N ALA A 30 49.06 44.12 -71.59
CA ALA A 30 49.33 44.84 -70.34
C ALA A 30 48.34 44.48 -69.23
N SER A 31 47.14 43.99 -69.58
CA SER A 31 46.14 43.50 -68.62
C SER A 31 46.48 42.15 -68.01
N ASP A 32 47.43 41.42 -68.59
CA ASP A 32 47.76 40.05 -68.18
C ASP A 32 48.80 40.04 -67.03
N ILE A 33 49.05 41.18 -66.38
CA ILE A 33 49.92 41.31 -65.21
C ILE A 33 49.10 41.82 -64.02
N GLN A 34 49.17 41.11 -62.91
CA GLN A 34 48.66 41.53 -61.62
C GLN A 34 49.81 42.08 -60.80
N VAL A 35 49.62 43.28 -60.26
CA VAL A 35 50.57 43.94 -59.37
C VAL A 35 50.00 43.90 -57.96
N THR A 36 50.77 43.39 -57.01
CA THR A 36 50.38 43.40 -55.59
C THR A 36 51.46 44.05 -54.72
N ILE A 37 51.02 44.75 -53.68
CA ILE A 37 51.89 45.33 -52.65
C ILE A 37 51.45 44.77 -51.31
N ASN A 38 52.36 44.09 -50.61
CA ASN A 38 52.09 43.38 -49.35
C ASN A 38 50.89 42.41 -49.45
N GLY A 39 50.73 41.76 -50.60
CA GLY A 39 49.65 40.79 -50.86
C GLY A 39 48.31 41.41 -51.25
N ASN A 40 48.18 42.74 -51.29
CA ASN A 40 46.97 43.41 -51.78
C ASN A 40 47.14 43.81 -53.24
N GLU A 41 46.17 43.48 -54.08
CA GLU A 41 46.15 43.87 -55.49
C GLU A 41 46.01 45.39 -55.65
N VAL A 42 46.82 45.95 -56.54
CA VAL A 42 46.82 47.35 -56.92
C VAL A 42 46.43 47.41 -58.39
N THR A 43 45.35 48.13 -58.72
CA THR A 43 44.78 48.18 -60.08
C THR A 43 45.04 49.50 -60.82
N SER A 44 45.66 50.49 -60.15
CA SER A 44 46.03 51.78 -60.72
C SER A 44 47.26 52.37 -60.04
N GLY A 45 47.82 53.47 -60.56
CA GLY A 45 49.02 54.08 -59.98
C GLY A 45 50.35 53.50 -60.49
N TYR A 46 50.30 52.70 -61.56
CA TYR A 46 51.46 52.26 -62.32
C TYR A 46 51.15 52.16 -63.82
N THR A 47 52.19 52.10 -64.64
CA THR A 47 52.12 51.79 -66.08
C THR A 47 53.00 50.59 -66.40
N VAL A 48 52.64 49.84 -67.45
CA VAL A 48 53.35 48.64 -67.90
C VAL A 48 53.92 48.89 -69.29
N SER A 49 55.22 48.68 -69.46
CA SER A 49 55.92 48.78 -70.74
C SER A 49 56.58 47.45 -71.11
N GLY A 50 56.99 47.27 -72.36
CA GLY A 50 57.64 46.03 -72.83
C GLY A 50 56.70 44.83 -73.09
N VAL A 51 55.38 45.06 -73.15
CA VAL A 51 54.40 44.04 -73.56
C VAL A 51 54.73 43.54 -74.97
N GLY A 52 54.66 42.23 -75.21
CA GLY A 52 55.10 41.63 -76.46
C GLY A 52 56.53 41.09 -76.44
N ASN A 53 57.39 41.55 -75.51
CA ASN A 53 58.77 41.08 -75.40
C ASN A 53 58.85 39.77 -74.61
N THR A 54 59.53 38.77 -75.18
CA THR A 54 59.69 37.46 -74.51
C THR A 54 60.57 37.53 -73.26
N GLY A 55 61.51 38.48 -73.20
CA GLY A 55 62.36 38.72 -72.03
C GLY A 55 61.73 39.58 -70.93
N GLY A 56 60.48 40.01 -71.11
CA GLY A 56 59.77 40.89 -70.18
C GLY A 56 59.98 42.39 -70.45
N GLY A 57 59.64 43.22 -69.46
CA GLY A 57 59.58 44.67 -69.56
C GLY A 57 59.62 45.35 -68.20
N GLU A 58 58.99 46.52 -68.06
CA GLU A 58 59.02 47.29 -66.81
C GLU A 58 57.62 47.68 -66.33
N VAL A 59 57.45 47.69 -65.01
CA VAL A 59 56.33 48.32 -64.30
C VAL A 59 56.84 49.59 -63.64
N THR A 60 56.26 50.73 -63.99
CA THR A 60 56.61 52.04 -63.43
C THR A 60 55.49 52.57 -62.56
N PHE A 61 55.74 52.70 -61.26
CA PHE A 61 54.81 53.29 -60.30
C PHE A 61 54.84 54.82 -60.36
N LEU A 62 53.67 55.45 -60.23
CA LEU A 62 53.54 56.91 -60.08
C LEU A 62 54.12 57.41 -58.75
N THR A 63 54.11 56.57 -57.72
CA THR A 63 54.69 56.84 -56.39
C THR A 63 55.44 55.61 -55.93
N ALA A 64 56.68 55.79 -55.46
CA ALA A 64 57.52 54.67 -55.02
C ALA A 64 56.82 53.86 -53.92
N PRO A 65 56.72 52.52 -54.05
CA PRO A 65 56.18 51.69 -52.99
C PRO A 65 56.98 51.87 -51.69
N ALA A 66 56.28 51.95 -50.55
CA ALA A 66 56.88 52.26 -49.25
C ALA A 66 58.00 51.27 -48.86
N ASN A 67 59.03 51.75 -48.15
CA ASN A 67 60.17 50.94 -47.74
C ASN A 67 59.74 49.69 -46.95
N GLY A 68 60.32 48.54 -47.29
CA GLY A 68 60.00 47.24 -46.70
C GLY A 68 58.76 46.57 -47.28
N SER A 69 58.01 47.22 -48.19
CA SER A 69 56.87 46.58 -48.85
C SER A 69 57.32 45.54 -49.85
N THR A 70 56.62 44.40 -49.88
CA THR A 70 56.84 43.36 -50.88
C THR A 70 56.00 43.67 -52.10
N VAL A 71 56.65 43.95 -53.23
CA VAL A 71 56.01 44.18 -54.53
C VAL A 71 56.09 42.89 -55.33
N ILE A 72 54.94 42.37 -55.76
CA ILE A 72 54.89 41.15 -56.56
C ILE A 72 54.21 41.47 -57.88
N PHE A 73 54.87 41.04 -58.95
CA PHE A 73 54.30 41.00 -60.28
C PHE A 73 54.00 39.55 -60.61
N GLU A 74 52.80 39.28 -61.07
CA GLU A 74 52.38 37.94 -61.47
C GLU A 74 51.68 38.01 -62.82
N ARG A 75 51.97 37.09 -63.73
CA ARG A 75 51.22 36.95 -64.98
C ARG A 75 49.89 36.26 -64.71
N VAL A 76 48.82 37.02 -64.90
CA VAL A 76 47.44 36.56 -64.73
C VAL A 76 46.77 36.56 -66.09
N THR A 77 46.81 35.40 -66.75
CA THR A 77 46.11 35.21 -68.02
C THR A 77 44.68 34.70 -67.76
N PRO A 78 43.69 35.17 -68.53
CA PRO A 78 42.34 34.62 -68.49
C PRO A 78 42.34 33.12 -68.77
N THR A 79 41.62 32.35 -67.95
CA THR A 79 41.48 30.89 -68.09
C THR A 79 40.35 30.47 -69.05
N TYR A 80 39.90 31.41 -69.87
CA TYR A 80 38.89 31.22 -70.91
C TYR A 80 39.38 31.86 -72.22
N ARG A 81 38.82 31.40 -73.33
CA ARG A 81 39.18 31.86 -74.66
C ARG A 81 38.65 33.27 -74.91
N LEU A 82 39.53 34.18 -75.33
CA LEU A 82 39.17 35.56 -75.68
C LEU A 82 39.04 35.79 -77.18
N THR A 83 39.67 34.93 -77.99
CA THR A 83 39.67 35.05 -79.44
C THR A 83 38.56 34.18 -80.02
N ASP A 84 37.63 34.82 -80.72
CA ASP A 84 36.57 34.14 -81.48
C ASP A 84 36.95 34.05 -82.96
N TYR A 85 37.23 32.82 -83.44
CA TYR A 85 37.58 32.61 -84.85
C TYR A 85 36.33 32.73 -85.70
N GLN A 86 36.39 33.64 -86.68
CA GLN A 86 35.30 33.84 -87.62
C GLN A 86 35.29 32.73 -88.67
N ASP A 87 34.10 32.23 -89.01
CA ASP A 87 33.92 31.26 -90.08
C ASP A 87 34.21 31.93 -91.44
N ASN A 88 35.01 31.28 -92.30
CA ASN A 88 35.54 31.82 -93.57
C ASN A 88 36.39 33.12 -93.48
N GLY A 89 36.94 33.45 -92.31
CA GLY A 89 37.93 34.54 -92.16
C GLY A 89 39.39 34.09 -92.35
N ASP A 90 40.30 35.04 -92.51
CA ASP A 90 41.74 34.76 -92.58
C ASP A 90 42.26 34.14 -91.27
N LEU A 91 42.93 32.99 -91.37
CA LEU A 91 43.58 32.37 -90.23
C LEU A 91 44.97 32.98 -89.99
N LEU A 92 44.98 34.16 -89.37
CA LEU A 92 46.21 34.89 -89.09
C LEU A 92 47.05 34.15 -88.02
N ALA A 93 48.30 33.83 -88.37
CA ALA A 93 49.21 33.11 -87.48
C ALA A 93 49.45 33.85 -86.14
N ASP A 94 49.43 35.19 -86.12
CA ASP A 94 49.57 35.98 -84.89
C ASP A 94 48.38 35.79 -83.94
N THR A 95 47.16 35.78 -84.50
CA THR A 95 45.91 35.55 -83.75
C THR A 95 45.85 34.16 -83.14
N VAL A 96 46.27 33.13 -83.90
CA VAL A 96 46.28 31.74 -83.43
C VAL A 96 47.38 31.51 -82.38
N ASN A 97 48.59 32.01 -82.63
CA ASN A 97 49.70 31.85 -81.68
C ASN A 97 49.36 32.50 -80.33
N LYS A 98 48.84 33.74 -80.31
CA LYS A 98 48.45 34.39 -79.04
C LYS A 98 47.38 33.61 -78.28
N ASP A 99 46.43 32.96 -78.96
CA ASP A 99 45.38 32.16 -78.33
C ASP A 99 45.94 30.85 -77.71
N PHE A 100 46.84 30.16 -78.41
CA PHE A 100 47.53 28.97 -77.87
C PHE A 100 48.55 29.33 -76.77
N ASP A 101 49.25 30.44 -76.93
CA ASP A 101 50.22 30.92 -75.95
C ASP A 101 49.53 31.22 -74.61
N ARG A 102 48.31 31.78 -74.63
CA ARG A 102 47.49 31.99 -73.41
C ARG A 102 47.23 30.70 -72.65
N ILE A 103 46.92 29.60 -73.34
CA ILE A 103 46.68 28.30 -72.70
C ILE A 103 47.94 27.83 -71.98
N TRP A 104 49.10 27.88 -72.66
CA TRP A 104 50.37 27.49 -72.05
C TRP A 104 50.77 28.38 -70.87
N MET A 105 50.52 29.69 -70.95
CA MET A 105 50.77 30.62 -69.85
C MET A 105 49.87 30.36 -68.64
N ALA A 106 48.58 30.08 -68.86
CA ALA A 106 47.63 29.74 -67.79
C ALA A 106 48.03 28.42 -67.10
N ILE A 107 48.51 27.43 -67.86
CA ILE A 107 49.02 26.16 -67.32
C ILE A 107 50.29 26.38 -66.48
N GLN A 108 51.24 27.19 -66.95
CA GLN A 108 52.46 27.52 -66.19
C GLN A 108 52.11 28.16 -64.84
N ARG A 109 51.11 29.04 -64.79
CA ARG A 109 50.59 29.63 -63.55
C ARG A 109 49.99 28.57 -62.62
N ALA A 110 49.10 27.72 -63.14
CA ALA A 110 48.44 26.68 -62.34
C ALA A 110 49.43 25.74 -61.65
N PHE A 111 50.58 25.42 -62.27
CA PHE A 111 51.63 24.62 -61.64
C PHE A 111 52.36 25.34 -60.49
N ILE A 112 52.47 26.67 -60.53
CA ILE A 112 53.02 27.46 -59.42
C ILE A 112 52.06 27.48 -58.25
N ASP A 113 50.78 27.74 -58.50
CA ASP A 113 49.75 27.73 -57.44
C ASP A 113 49.65 26.36 -56.77
N LEU A 114 49.73 25.28 -57.55
CA LEU A 114 49.79 23.92 -57.03
C LEU A 114 51.08 23.67 -56.20
N GLY A 115 52.18 24.33 -56.55
CA GLY A 115 53.43 24.32 -55.80
C GLY A 115 53.35 24.96 -54.42
N LEU A 116 52.39 25.88 -54.21
CA LEU A 116 52.08 26.59 -52.97
C LEU A 116 50.99 25.91 -52.13
N ALA A 117 50.22 24.99 -52.72
CA ALA A 117 49.21 24.21 -52.02
C ALA A 117 49.81 23.06 -51.18
N LEU A 118 49.07 22.60 -50.17
CA LEU A 118 49.39 21.40 -49.43
C LEU A 118 49.16 20.18 -50.34
N THR A 119 50.24 19.60 -50.86
CA THR A 119 50.18 18.48 -51.80
C THR A 119 50.79 17.22 -51.21
N ARG A 120 50.37 16.08 -51.76
CA ARG A 120 50.92 14.76 -51.47
C ARG A 120 51.74 14.29 -52.69
N PRO A 121 52.89 13.64 -52.51
CA PRO A 121 53.66 13.10 -53.64
C PRO A 121 52.87 12.05 -54.43
N LEU A 122 53.05 12.04 -55.76
CA LEU A 122 52.30 11.19 -56.69
C LEU A 122 52.46 9.69 -56.37
N PHE A 123 53.65 9.27 -55.94
CA PHE A 123 53.97 7.88 -55.63
C PHE A 123 53.67 7.47 -54.18
N GLY A 124 52.92 8.28 -53.43
CA GLY A 124 52.55 8.03 -52.03
C GLY A 124 53.34 8.87 -51.01
N GLY A 125 52.99 8.77 -49.72
CA GLY A 125 53.52 9.61 -48.63
C GLY A 125 52.48 10.56 -48.00
N PRO A 126 52.80 11.28 -46.92
CA PRO A 126 51.90 12.26 -46.31
C PRO A 126 51.80 13.55 -47.11
N PHE A 127 50.81 14.39 -46.79
CA PHE A 127 50.82 15.79 -47.23
C PHE A 127 52.03 16.51 -46.63
N ASN A 128 52.72 17.31 -47.45
CA ASN A 128 53.96 17.99 -47.03
C ASN A 128 53.82 19.51 -47.15
N ALA A 129 53.88 20.20 -46.01
CA ALA A 129 53.88 21.66 -45.94
C ALA A 129 55.24 22.30 -46.25
N LYS A 130 56.26 21.51 -46.63
CA LYS A 130 57.62 21.96 -46.99
C LYS A 130 58.30 22.85 -45.94
N GLY A 131 57.94 22.67 -44.67
CA GLY A 131 58.46 23.48 -43.54
C GLY A 131 57.71 24.80 -43.31
N TYR A 132 56.70 25.13 -44.12
CA TYR A 132 55.85 26.30 -43.90
C TYR A 132 54.85 26.08 -42.76
N ARG A 133 54.50 27.16 -42.06
CA ARG A 133 53.53 27.16 -40.96
C ARG A 133 52.11 26.98 -41.49
N ILE A 134 51.36 26.02 -40.92
CA ILE A 134 49.90 25.91 -41.06
C ILE A 134 49.25 26.68 -39.91
N ALA A 135 48.34 27.61 -40.21
CA ALA A 135 47.64 28.44 -39.24
C ALA A 135 46.12 28.45 -39.52
N ASN A 136 45.33 28.86 -38.52
CA ASN A 136 43.85 28.93 -38.59
C ASN A 136 43.15 27.57 -38.84
N LEU A 137 43.73 26.49 -38.34
CA LEU A 137 43.09 25.18 -38.30
C LEU A 137 42.02 25.16 -37.20
N ALA A 138 40.84 24.59 -37.48
CA ALA A 138 39.79 24.38 -36.48
C ALA A 138 40.21 23.32 -35.44
N ASP A 139 39.51 23.27 -34.30
CA ASP A 139 39.75 22.23 -33.30
C ASP A 139 39.36 20.83 -33.85
N PRO A 140 40.12 19.77 -33.51
CA PRO A 140 39.84 18.42 -33.98
C PRO A 140 38.53 17.88 -33.39
N VAL A 141 37.74 17.18 -34.21
CA VAL A 141 36.46 16.57 -33.82
C VAL A 141 36.58 15.04 -33.80
N ASN A 142 37.23 14.47 -34.81
CA ASN A 142 37.45 13.03 -34.94
C ASN A 142 38.87 12.64 -34.53
N ALA A 143 39.07 11.35 -34.22
CA ALA A 143 40.33 10.83 -33.68
C ALA A 143 41.54 10.98 -34.62
N GLN A 144 41.33 11.17 -35.92
CA GLN A 144 42.39 11.31 -36.92
C GLN A 144 42.60 12.77 -37.39
N ASP A 145 41.88 13.73 -36.81
CA ASP A 145 42.02 15.13 -37.17
C ASP A 145 43.36 15.70 -36.67
N ALA A 146 43.94 16.65 -37.42
CA ALA A 146 45.12 17.37 -36.96
C ALA A 146 44.74 18.34 -35.82
N ALA A 147 45.60 18.46 -34.80
CA ALA A 147 45.36 19.31 -33.64
C ALA A 147 46.23 20.57 -33.65
N THR A 148 45.67 21.69 -33.22
CA THR A 148 46.46 22.91 -32.97
C THR A 148 47.34 22.74 -31.73
N LYS A 149 48.48 23.45 -31.68
CA LYS A 149 49.33 23.47 -30.47
C LYS A 149 48.55 23.89 -29.22
N ASN A 150 47.60 24.82 -29.37
CA ASN A 150 46.74 25.27 -28.27
C ASN A 150 45.85 24.14 -27.75
N TYR A 151 45.15 23.43 -28.64
CA TYR A 151 44.29 22.30 -28.28
C TYR A 151 45.07 21.24 -27.48
N VAL A 152 46.27 20.87 -27.93
CA VAL A 152 47.13 19.88 -27.26
C VAL A 152 47.56 20.35 -25.86
N ILE A 153 47.95 21.61 -25.69
CA ILE A 153 48.38 22.16 -24.39
C ILE A 153 47.21 22.21 -23.40
N GLU A 154 46.05 22.73 -23.81
CA GLU A 154 44.91 22.90 -22.92
C GLU A 154 44.33 21.55 -22.45
N HIS A 155 44.23 20.57 -23.36
CA HIS A 155 43.82 19.21 -22.99
C HIS A 155 44.89 18.51 -22.13
N GLY A 156 46.18 18.77 -22.37
CA GLY A 156 47.28 18.29 -21.53
C GLY A 156 47.21 18.84 -20.09
N LYS A 157 46.95 20.14 -19.91
CA LYS A 157 46.82 20.77 -18.58
C LYS A 157 45.66 20.17 -17.77
N SER A 158 44.52 19.92 -18.40
CA SER A 158 43.36 19.29 -17.76
C SER A 158 43.70 17.90 -17.19
N ASN A 159 44.44 17.10 -17.96
CA ASN A 159 44.88 15.76 -17.53
C ASN A 159 45.94 15.81 -16.41
N LEU A 160 46.83 16.80 -16.42
CA LEU A 160 47.91 16.98 -15.43
C LEU A 160 47.48 17.64 -14.11
N ALA A 161 46.25 18.15 -14.03
CA ALA A 161 45.68 18.72 -12.80
C ALA A 161 45.20 17.65 -11.81
N ARG A 162 45.06 16.40 -12.25
CA ARG A 162 44.46 15.29 -11.48
C ARG A 162 45.41 14.11 -11.23
N THR A 163 46.71 14.30 -11.39
CA THR A 163 47.73 13.23 -11.27
C THR A 163 48.74 13.54 -10.16
N LEU A 164 49.30 12.48 -9.56
CA LEU A 164 50.40 12.60 -8.59
C LEU A 164 51.66 13.08 -9.34
N ARG A 165 52.19 14.23 -8.95
CA ARG A 165 53.33 14.85 -9.63
C ARG A 165 54.62 14.36 -9.01
N VAL A 166 55.41 13.67 -9.81
CA VAL A 166 56.77 13.25 -9.47
C VAL A 166 57.76 14.04 -10.33
N PRO A 167 58.97 14.36 -9.85
CA PRO A 167 59.99 15.07 -10.63
C PRO A 167 60.59 14.22 -11.76
N GLU A 168 60.46 12.90 -11.72
CA GLU A 168 60.91 11.95 -12.73
C GLU A 168 60.01 11.97 -13.99
N GLN A 169 60.55 11.51 -15.13
CA GLN A 169 59.80 11.45 -16.40
C GLN A 169 58.56 10.54 -16.35
N SER A 170 58.57 9.53 -15.47
CA SER A 170 57.45 8.62 -15.22
C SER A 170 57.59 7.93 -13.87
N VAL A 171 56.46 7.59 -13.24
CA VAL A 171 56.40 6.70 -12.08
C VAL A 171 55.78 5.36 -12.50
N ALA A 172 56.18 4.25 -11.86
CA ALA A 172 55.55 2.96 -12.10
C ALA A 172 54.03 3.00 -11.79
N ILE A 173 53.27 2.14 -12.47
CA ILE A 173 51.82 2.07 -12.29
C ILE A 173 51.46 1.67 -10.85
N LEU A 174 50.40 2.28 -10.31
CA LEU A 174 49.90 1.88 -8.99
C LEU A 174 49.57 0.38 -8.96
N PRO A 175 49.94 -0.34 -7.88
CA PRO A 175 49.62 -1.75 -7.70
C PRO A 175 48.11 -2.06 -7.88
N THR A 176 47.79 -3.28 -8.30
CA THR A 176 46.40 -3.71 -8.56
C THR A 176 45.49 -3.57 -7.33
N LEU A 177 44.16 -3.50 -7.53
CA LEU A 177 43.17 -3.42 -6.43
C LEU A 177 43.39 -4.49 -5.37
N ALA A 178 43.68 -5.73 -5.80
CA ALA A 178 43.93 -6.85 -4.91
C ALA A 178 45.12 -6.60 -3.95
N LEU A 179 46.15 -5.90 -4.42
CA LEU A 179 47.35 -5.62 -3.64
C LEU A 179 47.23 -4.37 -2.77
N ARG A 180 46.43 -3.37 -3.18
CA ARG A 180 46.34 -2.05 -2.52
C ARG A 180 45.13 -1.83 -1.61
N LYS A 181 44.11 -2.68 -1.65
CA LYS A 181 42.94 -2.53 -0.76
C LYS A 181 43.39 -2.58 0.72
N ASN A 182 42.84 -1.70 1.56
CA ASN A 182 43.12 -1.60 3.01
C ASN A 182 44.61 -1.36 3.36
N LYS A 183 45.36 -0.68 2.50
CA LYS A 183 46.78 -0.37 2.70
C LYS A 183 47.08 1.10 2.38
N LEU A 184 48.20 1.61 2.91
CA LEU A 184 48.68 2.97 2.64
C LEU A 184 49.52 2.99 1.36
N LEU A 185 49.44 4.09 0.62
CA LEU A 185 50.37 4.37 -0.47
C LEU A 185 51.70 4.84 0.12
N ALA A 186 52.77 4.11 -0.16
CA ALA A 186 54.15 4.45 0.18
C ALA A 186 55.05 4.27 -1.05
N PHE A 187 56.36 4.51 -0.88
CA PHE A 187 57.36 4.32 -1.93
C PHE A 187 58.47 3.40 -1.44
N ASN A 188 58.97 2.53 -2.31
CA ASN A 188 60.15 1.71 -2.01
C ASN A 188 61.45 2.54 -2.15
N ASP A 189 62.58 1.89 -2.01
CA ASP A 189 63.92 2.46 -2.18
C ASP A 189 64.23 2.93 -3.62
N LEU A 190 63.43 2.52 -4.60
CA LEU A 190 63.50 2.96 -6.00
C LEU A 190 62.53 4.11 -6.32
N GLY A 191 61.72 4.56 -5.36
CA GLY A 191 60.70 5.59 -5.58
C GLY A 191 59.42 5.08 -6.26
N ASP A 192 59.26 3.76 -6.41
CA ASP A 192 58.05 3.16 -6.98
C ASP A 192 56.93 3.07 -5.94
N PRO A 193 55.67 3.33 -6.32
CA PRO A 193 54.55 3.26 -5.42
C PRO A 193 54.28 1.82 -4.99
N ILE A 194 54.29 1.58 -3.68
CA ILE A 194 54.00 0.29 -3.06
C ILE A 194 52.85 0.42 -2.05
N PRO A 195 52.06 -0.64 -1.83
CA PRO A 195 51.05 -0.64 -0.79
C PRO A 195 51.63 -1.24 0.49
N VAL A 196 51.73 -0.45 1.55
CA VAL A 196 52.25 -0.90 2.86
C VAL A 196 51.13 -1.03 3.88
N LEU A 197 51.29 -1.93 4.86
CA LEU A 197 50.40 -1.98 6.00
C LEU A 197 50.54 -0.66 6.79
N PRO A 198 49.44 -0.12 7.34
CA PRO A 198 49.55 0.96 8.32
C PRO A 198 50.36 0.47 9.53
N GLU A 199 51.08 1.38 10.19
CA GLU A 199 51.79 1.04 11.42
C GLU A 199 50.79 0.56 12.47
N SER A 200 51.08 -0.57 13.13
CA SER A 200 50.15 -1.17 14.11
C SER A 200 49.84 -0.20 15.23
N GLY A 201 48.55 0.03 15.49
CA GLY A 201 48.09 0.99 16.50
C GLY A 201 48.11 2.46 16.06
N SER A 202 48.50 2.77 14.82
CA SER A 202 48.33 4.11 14.26
C SER A 202 46.85 4.45 14.03
N ALA A 203 46.53 5.75 13.94
CA ALA A 203 45.17 6.18 13.62
C ALA A 203 44.68 5.62 12.26
N ALA A 204 45.59 5.43 11.29
CA ALA A 204 45.25 4.84 10.00
C ALA A 204 44.90 3.34 10.13
N ASP A 205 45.64 2.59 10.94
CA ASP A 205 45.37 1.17 11.23
C ASP A 205 44.00 0.98 11.88
N VAL A 206 43.73 1.73 12.96
CA VAL A 206 42.44 1.68 13.66
C VAL A 206 41.28 2.06 12.74
N MET A 207 41.41 3.11 11.93
CA MET A 207 40.34 3.53 11.01
C MET A 207 40.10 2.51 9.89
N ILE A 208 41.14 1.83 9.41
CA ILE A 208 41.01 0.77 8.40
C ILE A 208 40.30 -0.47 8.99
N GLU A 209 40.68 -0.88 10.20
CA GLU A 209 40.06 -2.02 10.90
C GLU A 209 38.59 -1.72 11.26
N LEU A 210 38.29 -0.52 11.76
CA LEU A 210 36.91 -0.09 12.06
C LEU A 210 36.03 0.07 10.82
N ALA A 211 36.61 0.39 9.65
CA ALA A 211 35.89 0.49 8.39
C ALA A 211 35.74 -0.86 7.64
N SER A 212 36.34 -1.93 8.17
CA SER A 212 36.23 -3.27 7.59
C SER A 212 34.83 -3.86 7.76
N SER A 213 34.53 -4.97 7.07
CA SER A 213 33.27 -5.71 7.25
C SER A 213 33.07 -6.23 8.68
N ASP A 214 34.17 -6.44 9.42
CA ASP A 214 34.16 -6.88 10.81
C ASP A 214 34.37 -5.70 11.78
N GLY A 215 34.33 -4.44 11.30
CA GLY A 215 34.53 -3.22 12.11
C GLY A 215 33.72 -3.18 13.40
N SER A 216 32.46 -3.63 13.34
CA SER A 216 31.55 -3.71 14.51
C SER A 216 31.94 -4.79 15.52
N MET A 217 32.80 -5.75 15.16
CA MET A 217 33.42 -6.72 16.07
C MET A 217 34.60 -6.12 16.86
N HIS A 218 35.13 -4.97 16.44
CA HIS A 218 36.25 -4.29 17.10
C HIS A 218 35.79 -3.23 18.11
N VAL A 219 34.52 -2.80 18.07
CA VAL A 219 33.95 -1.86 19.04
C VAL A 219 33.19 -2.63 20.12
N TYR A 220 33.59 -2.47 21.38
CA TYR A 220 33.02 -3.20 22.50
C TYR A 220 32.15 -2.31 23.39
N ARG A 221 31.06 -2.89 23.89
CA ARG A 221 30.34 -2.39 25.06
C ARG A 221 30.46 -3.43 26.16
N ASN A 222 31.21 -3.10 27.21
CA ASN A 222 31.63 -4.05 28.24
C ASN A 222 32.38 -5.24 27.59
N ALA A 223 31.93 -6.48 27.83
CA ALA A 223 32.58 -7.70 27.34
C ALA A 223 32.10 -8.16 25.96
N SER A 224 31.15 -7.46 25.33
CA SER A 224 30.57 -7.88 24.04
C SER A 224 30.87 -6.87 22.93
N PRO A 225 31.27 -7.32 21.72
CA PRO A 225 31.33 -6.46 20.55
C PRO A 225 29.94 -5.99 20.14
N LEU A 226 29.86 -4.82 19.51
CA LEU A 226 28.60 -4.22 19.06
C LEU A 226 27.82 -5.14 18.11
N ALA A 227 28.51 -5.85 17.21
CA ALA A 227 27.89 -6.80 16.27
C ALA A 227 27.03 -7.90 16.93
N ARG A 228 27.28 -8.23 18.21
CA ARG A 228 26.53 -9.27 18.94
C ARG A 228 25.33 -8.74 19.72
N ILE A 229 25.22 -7.42 19.87
CA ILE A 229 24.25 -6.80 20.79
C ILE A 229 23.37 -5.73 20.11
N ILE A 230 23.70 -5.35 18.88
CA ILE A 230 22.86 -4.51 18.01
C ILE A 230 22.09 -5.42 17.06
N ARG A 231 20.81 -5.12 16.85
CA ARG A 231 19.97 -5.85 15.88
C ARG A 231 20.15 -5.27 14.49
N ALA A 232 20.00 -6.12 13.47
CA ALA A 232 20.03 -5.71 12.08
C ALA A 232 18.91 -4.70 11.79
N SER A 233 19.28 -3.58 11.18
CA SER A 233 18.37 -2.53 10.73
C SER A 233 18.12 -2.63 9.22
N ILE A 234 16.91 -2.30 8.76
CA ILE A 234 16.63 -2.20 7.31
C ILE A 234 17.59 -1.24 6.59
N LEU A 235 18.09 -0.21 7.27
CA LEU A 235 19.02 0.77 6.69
C LEU A 235 20.34 0.13 6.23
N GLU A 236 20.80 -0.94 6.89
CA GLU A 236 22.03 -1.66 6.52
C GLU A 236 21.97 -2.23 5.10
N TYR A 237 20.75 -2.46 4.58
CA TYR A 237 20.49 -3.08 3.29
C TYR A 237 19.98 -2.07 2.24
N MET A 238 19.86 -0.79 2.59
CA MET A 238 19.39 0.27 1.69
C MET A 238 20.56 1.06 1.10
N THR A 239 20.37 1.59 -0.11
CA THR A 239 21.34 2.53 -0.70
C THR A 239 21.35 3.85 0.07
N GLU A 240 22.50 4.54 0.12
CA GLU A 240 22.64 5.84 0.80
C GLU A 240 21.57 6.85 0.31
N ALA A 241 21.30 6.89 -0.99
CA ALA A 241 20.30 7.79 -1.57
C ALA A 241 18.88 7.51 -1.05
N ASP A 242 18.53 6.24 -0.86
CA ASP A 242 17.23 5.82 -0.34
C ASP A 242 17.13 6.02 1.17
N GLN A 243 18.22 5.80 1.92
CA GLN A 243 18.30 6.12 3.34
C GLN A 243 18.04 7.61 3.57
N GLN A 244 18.75 8.49 2.84
CA GLN A 244 18.58 9.94 2.95
C GLN A 244 17.15 10.37 2.61
N LYS A 245 16.54 9.80 1.56
CA LYS A 245 15.14 10.07 1.22
C LYS A 245 14.20 9.65 2.34
N LEU A 246 14.35 8.43 2.87
CA LEU A 246 13.49 7.88 3.92
C LEU A 246 13.57 8.71 5.21
N LEU A 247 14.76 9.18 5.57
CA LEU A 247 15.02 9.87 6.83
C LEU A 247 14.75 11.38 6.79
N ILE A 248 14.82 12.03 5.63
CA ILE A 248 14.79 13.51 5.55
C ILE A 248 13.59 14.05 4.77
N VAL A 249 13.01 13.31 3.83
CA VAL A 249 11.93 13.83 2.96
C VAL A 249 10.56 13.32 3.45
N PRO A 250 9.73 14.16 4.10
CA PRO A 250 8.44 13.72 4.62
C PRO A 250 7.52 13.17 3.53
N GLY A 251 6.94 12.00 3.76
CA GLY A 251 6.05 11.33 2.81
C GLY A 251 6.74 10.73 1.59
N ALA A 252 8.08 10.69 1.56
CA ALA A 252 8.81 10.01 0.50
C ALA A 252 8.42 8.53 0.42
N ASN A 253 8.18 8.05 -0.80
CA ASN A 253 7.90 6.63 -1.06
C ASN A 253 9.20 5.96 -1.52
N VAL A 254 9.74 5.04 -0.72
CA VAL A 254 11.00 4.36 -1.02
C VAL A 254 10.72 2.88 -1.31
N ILE A 255 10.91 2.44 -2.55
CA ILE A 255 10.76 1.03 -2.92
C ILE A 255 11.93 0.25 -2.31
N ALA A 256 11.65 -0.60 -1.33
CA ALA A 256 12.67 -1.25 -0.51
C ALA A 256 12.65 -2.79 -0.60
N ASP A 257 11.97 -3.35 -1.61
CA ASP A 257 11.92 -4.81 -1.86
C ASP A 257 13.33 -5.44 -1.87
N TYR A 258 14.30 -4.77 -2.50
CA TYR A 258 15.70 -5.22 -2.57
C TYR A 258 16.36 -5.33 -1.19
N ALA A 259 16.11 -4.35 -0.31
CA ALA A 259 16.70 -4.28 1.02
C ALA A 259 16.13 -5.38 1.92
N LEU A 260 14.81 -5.60 1.87
CA LEU A 260 14.16 -6.68 2.61
C LEU A 260 14.68 -8.05 2.16
N LYS A 261 14.83 -8.27 0.85
CA LYS A 261 15.39 -9.53 0.32
C LYS A 261 16.83 -9.74 0.75
N ALA A 262 17.66 -8.70 0.71
CA ALA A 262 19.05 -8.79 1.13
C ALA A 262 19.16 -9.14 2.63
N ALA A 263 18.34 -8.53 3.49
CA ALA A 263 18.28 -8.88 4.91
C ALA A 263 17.89 -10.34 5.15
N ILE A 264 16.87 -10.83 4.43
CA ILE A 264 16.45 -12.23 4.53
C ILE A 264 17.54 -13.18 4.02
N ALA A 265 18.23 -12.83 2.94
CA ALA A 265 19.33 -13.62 2.39
C ALA A 265 20.54 -13.70 3.34
N ASP A 266 20.76 -12.66 4.15
CA ASP A 266 21.78 -12.63 5.21
C ASP A 266 21.35 -13.41 6.48
N GLY A 267 20.14 -13.99 6.48
CA GLY A 267 19.64 -14.81 7.58
C GLY A 267 19.03 -14.01 8.74
N VAL A 268 18.71 -12.73 8.54
CA VAL A 268 18.03 -11.92 9.54
C VAL A 268 16.64 -12.50 9.84
N MET A 269 16.30 -12.61 11.13
CA MET A 269 14.98 -13.06 11.61
C MET A 269 14.22 -11.98 12.38
N VAL A 270 14.92 -10.97 12.89
CA VAL A 270 14.37 -9.81 13.59
C VAL A 270 14.96 -8.59 12.94
N LEU A 271 14.15 -7.87 12.17
CA LEU A 271 14.56 -6.67 11.46
C LEU A 271 14.00 -5.43 12.15
N ASP A 272 14.91 -4.60 12.64
CA ASP A 272 14.57 -3.31 13.23
C ASP A 272 14.35 -2.27 12.11
N ILE A 273 13.32 -1.44 12.29
CA ILE A 273 13.01 -0.34 11.38
C ILE A 273 13.05 0.96 12.18
N PRO A 274 14.08 1.80 12.00
CA PRO A 274 14.20 3.07 12.70
C PRO A 274 13.05 4.02 12.39
N TRP A 275 12.78 4.94 13.32
CA TRP A 275 11.86 6.06 13.08
C TRP A 275 12.31 6.83 11.84
N ASN A 276 11.35 7.10 10.95
CA ASN A 276 11.60 7.83 9.71
C ASN A 276 10.40 8.72 9.35
N VAL A 277 10.57 9.56 8.33
CA VAL A 277 9.54 10.52 7.88
C VAL A 277 8.94 10.15 6.53
N GLY A 278 9.51 9.17 5.83
CA GLY A 278 8.96 8.57 4.61
C GLY A 278 8.13 7.31 4.88
N ALA A 279 7.97 6.51 3.84
CA ALA A 279 7.33 5.20 3.87
C ALA A 279 8.17 4.18 3.09
N LEU A 280 8.33 2.99 3.69
CA LEU A 280 8.90 1.83 3.03
C LEU A 280 7.81 1.18 2.17
N ASN A 281 8.03 1.15 0.86
CA ASN A 281 7.12 0.53 -0.07
C ASN A 281 7.64 -0.86 -0.47
N PHE A 282 6.78 -1.86 -0.33
CA PHE A 282 7.06 -3.23 -0.75
C PHE A 282 5.96 -3.77 -1.66
N GLY A 283 6.28 -4.77 -2.48
CA GLY A 283 5.31 -5.53 -3.26
C GLY A 283 5.53 -5.52 -4.77
N LEU A 284 6.48 -4.72 -5.30
CA LEU A 284 6.82 -4.79 -6.73
C LEU A 284 7.64 -6.04 -7.04
N ASP A 285 8.48 -6.45 -6.10
CA ASP A 285 9.23 -7.70 -6.14
C ASP A 285 9.19 -8.37 -4.76
N PRO A 286 8.03 -8.91 -4.36
CA PRO A 286 7.74 -9.24 -2.96
C PRO A 286 8.66 -10.34 -2.42
N ALA A 287 9.25 -10.09 -1.26
CA ALA A 287 10.01 -11.09 -0.51
C ALA A 287 9.08 -12.13 0.15
N MET A 288 9.61 -13.34 0.38
CA MET A 288 8.96 -14.32 1.25
C MET A 288 9.52 -14.20 2.66
N LEU A 289 8.67 -13.80 3.61
CA LEU A 289 9.09 -13.72 5.01
C LEU A 289 9.35 -15.14 5.55
N PRO A 290 10.51 -15.43 6.15
CA PRO A 290 10.72 -16.68 6.87
C PRO A 290 9.68 -16.92 7.97
N LEU A 291 9.39 -18.19 8.28
CA LEU A 291 8.45 -18.53 9.35
C LEU A 291 8.93 -17.94 10.68
N GLY A 292 8.09 -17.13 11.32
CA GLY A 292 8.46 -16.46 12.58
C GLY A 292 9.29 -15.19 12.43
N PHE A 293 9.52 -14.70 11.21
CA PHE A 293 10.21 -13.44 10.96
C PHE A 293 9.51 -12.25 11.65
N GLN A 294 10.28 -11.28 12.12
CA GLN A 294 9.77 -10.16 12.92
C GLN A 294 10.19 -8.81 12.32
N PHE A 295 9.24 -7.87 12.29
CA PHE A 295 9.52 -6.45 12.07
C PHE A 295 9.32 -5.70 13.38
N ILE A 296 10.35 -4.97 13.82
CA ILE A 296 10.32 -4.19 15.05
C ILE A 296 10.52 -2.71 14.69
N GLY A 297 9.43 -1.96 14.66
CA GLY A 297 9.48 -0.51 14.48
C GLY A 297 9.98 0.19 15.75
N TRP A 298 10.75 1.27 15.60
CA TRP A 298 11.17 2.14 16.71
C TRP A 298 10.08 3.15 17.13
N GLY A 299 8.82 2.75 17.02
CA GLY A 299 7.65 3.57 17.34
C GLY A 299 6.89 4.05 16.10
N CYS A 300 5.58 4.20 16.29
CA CYS A 300 4.71 4.83 15.31
C CYS A 300 3.62 5.66 15.99
N ARG A 301 3.19 6.74 15.33
CA ARG A 301 1.91 7.41 15.64
C ARG A 301 0.83 6.74 14.79
N ARG A 302 -0.18 6.16 15.42
CA ARG A 302 -1.32 5.55 14.73
C ARG A 302 -2.39 6.61 14.41
N PRO A 303 -2.58 7.02 13.15
CA PRO A 303 -3.66 7.95 12.80
C PRO A 303 -5.04 7.35 13.12
N TYR A 304 -6.00 8.24 13.45
CA TYR A 304 -7.35 7.84 13.87
C TYR A 304 -8.30 7.70 12.67
N THR A 305 -8.25 8.67 11.75
CA THR A 305 -8.94 8.69 10.45
C THR A 305 -7.92 8.81 9.33
N ILE A 306 -8.27 8.27 8.15
CA ILE A 306 -7.39 8.23 6.97
C ILE A 306 -8.16 8.78 5.78
N ASP A 307 -7.73 9.93 5.30
CA ASP A 307 -8.34 10.58 4.14
C ASP A 307 -7.51 10.32 2.87
N ASP A 308 -6.18 10.39 3.00
CA ASP A 308 -5.22 10.28 1.91
C ASP A 308 -3.82 9.86 2.41
N ASP A 309 -2.83 9.94 1.52
CA ASP A 309 -1.43 9.67 1.84
C ASP A 309 -0.83 10.62 2.89
N ASN A 310 -1.36 11.85 3.02
CA ASN A 310 -0.87 12.83 4.00
C ASN A 310 -1.22 12.43 5.43
N SER A 311 -2.21 11.56 5.62
CA SER A 311 -2.59 11.01 6.94
C SER A 311 -1.43 10.26 7.62
N PHE A 312 -0.44 9.82 6.85
CA PHE A 312 0.73 9.06 7.30
C PHE A 312 1.98 9.92 7.54
N LEU A 313 1.92 11.23 7.26
CA LEU A 313 3.05 12.11 7.55
C LEU A 313 3.37 12.11 9.05
N ASN A 314 4.66 12.05 9.37
CA ASN A 314 5.18 12.02 10.74
C ASN A 314 4.60 10.88 11.60
N CYS A 315 4.22 9.77 10.98
CA CYS A 315 3.72 8.60 11.71
C CYS A 315 4.82 7.64 12.18
N GLY A 316 6.10 7.97 11.95
CA GLY A 316 7.22 7.10 12.28
C GLY A 316 7.33 5.96 11.28
N VAL A 317 7.34 4.72 11.75
CA VAL A 317 7.51 3.57 10.85
C VAL A 317 6.23 3.29 10.06
N VAL A 318 6.27 3.58 8.75
CA VAL A 318 5.21 3.27 7.79
C VAL A 318 5.70 2.24 6.77
N ILE A 319 5.00 1.11 6.68
CA ILE A 319 5.15 0.12 5.62
C ILE A 319 3.91 0.19 4.73
N ARG A 320 4.12 0.44 3.45
CA ARG A 320 3.07 0.67 2.48
C ARG A 320 3.15 -0.32 1.33
N VAL A 321 1.99 -0.76 0.84
CA VAL A 321 1.95 -1.54 -0.40
C VAL A 321 2.34 -0.65 -1.57
N ALA A 322 3.33 -1.08 -2.35
CA ALA A 322 3.81 -0.35 -3.51
C ALA A 322 2.67 -0.13 -4.53
N ALA A 323 2.69 1.00 -5.23
CA ALA A 323 1.66 1.30 -6.21
C ALA A 323 1.64 0.23 -7.31
N GLY A 324 0.46 -0.34 -7.60
CA GLY A 324 0.29 -1.44 -8.56
C GLY A 324 0.50 -2.85 -8.00
N ALA A 325 0.93 -2.99 -6.73
CA ALA A 325 1.05 -4.28 -6.06
C ALA A 325 -0.23 -4.65 -5.29
N SER A 326 -0.45 -5.95 -5.05
CA SER A 326 -1.61 -6.46 -4.30
C SER A 326 -1.33 -6.73 -2.82
N PHE A 327 -0.06 -6.83 -2.44
CA PHE A 327 0.42 -7.15 -1.09
C PHE A 327 1.89 -6.75 -0.96
N PRO A 328 2.42 -6.52 0.25
CA PRO A 328 3.80 -6.06 0.43
C PRO A 328 4.82 -7.20 0.39
N PHE A 329 4.46 -8.37 0.90
CA PHE A 329 5.35 -9.54 1.00
C PHE A 329 4.51 -10.82 1.15
N TYR A 330 5.10 -11.98 0.90
CA TYR A 330 4.46 -13.25 1.22
C TYR A 330 4.60 -13.55 2.72
N SER A 331 3.47 -13.82 3.37
CA SER A 331 3.45 -14.24 4.77
C SER A 331 3.59 -15.76 4.87
N THR A 332 4.27 -16.23 5.92
CA THR A 332 4.40 -17.65 6.25
C THR A 332 3.85 -17.98 7.64
N GLY A 333 3.42 -16.97 8.40
CA GLY A 333 2.82 -17.11 9.72
C GLY A 333 3.83 -16.97 10.87
N ARG A 334 3.31 -16.96 12.10
CA ARG A 334 4.03 -16.87 13.37
C ARG A 334 4.89 -15.61 13.53
N HIS A 335 4.64 -14.60 12.72
CA HIS A 335 5.41 -13.36 12.72
C HIS A 335 5.17 -12.53 13.99
N VAL A 336 6.08 -11.61 14.28
CA VAL A 336 5.84 -10.54 15.25
C VAL A 336 6.03 -9.21 14.55
N PHE A 337 4.97 -8.42 14.48
CA PHE A 337 5.04 -7.04 14.00
C PHE A 337 4.76 -6.12 15.18
N ARG A 338 5.68 -5.19 15.44
CA ARG A 338 5.59 -4.26 16.56
C ARG A 338 5.77 -2.82 16.11
N ASP A 339 4.87 -1.94 16.56
CA ASP A 339 4.96 -0.48 16.40
C ASP A 339 5.18 -0.02 14.95
N ILE A 340 4.37 -0.57 14.03
CA ILE A 340 4.41 -0.30 12.59
C ILE A 340 3.02 0.12 12.11
N VAL A 341 2.97 1.15 11.27
CA VAL A 341 1.77 1.49 10.49
C VAL A 341 1.84 0.78 9.14
N PHE A 342 0.90 -0.12 8.90
CA PHE A 342 0.67 -0.78 7.62
C PHE A 342 -0.39 -0.04 6.82
N ASP A 343 -0.08 0.22 5.56
CA ASP A 343 -0.93 0.98 4.66
C ASP A 343 -1.14 0.24 3.33
N GLY A 344 -2.39 -0.15 3.09
CA GLY A 344 -2.85 -0.85 1.90
C GLY A 344 -3.15 0.04 0.69
N ARG A 345 -2.97 1.36 0.83
CA ARG A 345 -3.11 2.39 -0.22
C ARG A 345 -4.55 2.68 -0.66
N ASP A 346 -5.29 1.70 -1.19
CA ASP A 346 -6.51 1.93 -1.98
C ASP A 346 -7.70 1.02 -1.64
N LYS A 347 -7.66 0.32 -0.50
CA LYS A 347 -8.65 -0.68 -0.07
C LYS A 347 -8.80 -1.89 -1.01
N THR A 348 -7.86 -2.14 -1.91
CA THR A 348 -7.88 -3.34 -2.78
C THR A 348 -6.83 -4.39 -2.42
N THR A 349 -5.86 -4.02 -1.58
CA THR A 349 -4.69 -4.83 -1.24
C THR A 349 -4.88 -5.62 0.06
N TYR A 350 -3.94 -6.52 0.34
CA TYR A 350 -3.91 -7.38 1.52
C TYR A 350 -2.54 -7.35 2.18
N LEU A 351 -2.50 -7.36 3.52
CA LEU A 351 -1.24 -7.54 4.25
C LEU A 351 -0.80 -9.00 4.27
N PHE A 352 -1.73 -9.91 4.64
CA PHE A 352 -1.46 -11.34 4.69
C PHE A 352 -1.80 -11.97 3.34
N TYR A 353 -0.80 -12.53 2.67
CA TYR A 353 -0.98 -13.16 1.37
C TYR A 353 -0.05 -14.37 1.20
N SER A 354 -0.55 -15.40 0.53
CA SER A 354 0.20 -16.58 0.08
C SER A 354 -0.36 -17.03 -1.26
N PRO A 355 0.50 -17.44 -2.22
CA PRO A 355 0.05 -17.99 -3.50
C PRO A 355 -0.58 -19.38 -3.31
N ASN A 356 -0.23 -20.10 -2.24
CA ASN A 356 -0.83 -21.39 -1.93
C ASN A 356 -2.17 -21.19 -1.23
N THR A 357 -3.25 -21.57 -1.92
CA THR A 357 -4.63 -21.40 -1.46
C THR A 357 -5.00 -22.28 -0.25
N ALA A 358 -4.22 -23.33 0.03
CA ALA A 358 -4.37 -24.19 1.22
C ALA A 358 -3.64 -23.63 2.46
N THR A 359 -2.94 -22.50 2.34
CA THR A 359 -2.23 -21.91 3.48
C THR A 359 -3.22 -21.55 4.58
N GLN A 360 -2.83 -21.76 5.83
CA GLN A 360 -3.51 -21.20 6.98
C GLN A 360 -2.45 -20.47 7.81
N PHE A 361 -2.49 -19.14 7.80
CA PHE A 361 -1.60 -18.37 8.65
C PHE A 361 -1.98 -18.61 10.11
N ASN A 362 -1.00 -18.81 10.97
CA ASN A 362 -1.28 -18.90 12.40
C ASN A 362 -0.19 -18.30 13.28
N GLY A 363 -0.55 -17.95 14.51
CA GLY A 363 0.38 -17.60 15.58
C GLY A 363 1.06 -16.23 15.45
N THR A 364 0.65 -15.40 14.48
CA THR A 364 1.18 -14.04 14.31
C THR A 364 0.77 -13.13 15.48
N ARG A 365 1.70 -12.28 15.92
CA ARG A 365 1.49 -11.25 16.94
C ARG A 365 1.61 -9.87 16.34
N LEU A 366 0.62 -9.02 16.61
CA LEU A 366 0.54 -7.65 16.16
C LEU A 366 0.48 -6.76 17.41
N GLU A 367 1.49 -5.94 17.62
CA GLU A 367 1.68 -5.22 18.89
C GLU A 367 1.86 -3.74 18.61
N GLY A 368 0.88 -2.90 18.96
CA GLY A 368 0.95 -1.46 18.71
C GLY A 368 0.96 -1.08 17.23
N CYS A 369 0.51 -1.97 16.33
CA CYS A 369 0.46 -1.69 14.89
C CYS A 369 -0.78 -0.90 14.46
N GLY A 370 -0.69 -0.22 13.31
CA GLY A 370 -1.82 0.36 12.60
C GLY A 370 -2.08 -0.39 11.28
N PHE A 371 -3.35 -0.55 10.89
CA PHE A 371 -3.76 -1.24 9.65
C PHE A 371 -4.81 -0.41 8.93
N TYR A 372 -4.43 0.12 7.77
CA TYR A 372 -5.22 1.12 7.08
C TYR A 372 -5.33 0.86 5.58
N ARG A 373 -6.48 1.21 5.00
CA ARG A 373 -6.71 1.17 3.54
C ARG A 373 -6.43 -0.19 2.87
N PHE A 374 -6.65 -1.29 3.58
CA PHE A 374 -6.66 -2.63 2.99
C PHE A 374 -8.09 -3.05 2.62
N ALA A 375 -8.22 -4.00 1.70
CA ALA A 375 -9.50 -4.70 1.48
C ALA A 375 -9.93 -5.44 2.76
N ILE A 376 -8.95 -6.01 3.45
CA ILE A 376 -9.08 -6.61 4.78
C ILE A 376 -7.92 -6.10 5.63
N GLY A 377 -8.21 -5.34 6.69
CA GLY A 377 -7.18 -4.80 7.59
C GLY A 377 -6.37 -5.91 8.27
N ILE A 378 -7.07 -6.75 9.04
CA ILE A 378 -6.50 -7.94 9.68
C ILE A 378 -7.35 -9.16 9.30
N GLY A 379 -6.76 -10.10 8.57
CA GLY A 379 -7.46 -11.28 8.08
C GLY A 379 -7.00 -11.64 6.68
N TRP A 380 -7.66 -12.62 6.08
CA TRP A 380 -7.35 -13.03 4.72
C TRP A 380 -8.56 -13.63 4.00
N ALA A 381 -8.66 -13.34 2.70
CA ALA A 381 -9.58 -13.99 1.78
C ALA A 381 -8.89 -14.13 0.42
N SER A 382 -9.08 -15.25 -0.27
CA SER A 382 -8.72 -15.33 -1.70
C SER A 382 -9.56 -16.37 -2.43
N GLY A 383 -9.95 -16.03 -3.66
CA GLY A 383 -10.70 -16.92 -4.56
C GLY A 383 -12.13 -17.26 -4.14
N GLY A 384 -12.81 -16.37 -3.38
CA GLY A 384 -14.23 -16.56 -3.01
C GLY A 384 -14.51 -17.61 -1.92
N ALA A 385 -13.51 -18.40 -1.51
CA ALA A 385 -13.62 -19.35 -0.40
C ALA A 385 -13.25 -18.69 0.94
N ALA A 386 -13.91 -19.10 2.03
CA ALA A 386 -13.57 -18.64 3.38
C ALA A 386 -12.18 -19.16 3.78
N ARG A 387 -11.24 -18.23 4.02
CA ARG A 387 -9.90 -18.53 4.55
C ARG A 387 -9.78 -17.97 5.95
N TYR A 388 -8.90 -18.57 6.74
CA TYR A 388 -8.77 -18.27 8.16
C TYR A 388 -7.34 -17.89 8.53
N ILE A 389 -7.22 -16.98 9.49
CA ILE A 389 -5.98 -16.80 10.26
C ILE A 389 -6.23 -17.31 11.67
N GLY A 390 -5.44 -18.31 12.08
CA GLY A 390 -5.58 -18.97 13.37
C GLY A 390 -4.68 -18.41 14.45
N THR A 391 -5.14 -18.48 15.70
CA THR A 391 -4.34 -18.15 16.89
C THR A 391 -3.58 -16.83 16.79
N MET A 392 -4.15 -15.83 16.10
CA MET A 392 -3.55 -14.52 15.95
C MET A 392 -3.80 -13.71 17.21
N LYS A 393 -2.81 -12.91 17.59
CA LYS A 393 -2.88 -12.06 18.77
C LYS A 393 -2.62 -10.61 18.37
N ALA A 394 -3.61 -9.74 18.52
CA ALA A 394 -3.47 -8.31 18.27
C ALA A 394 -3.61 -7.53 19.58
N TYR A 395 -2.68 -6.63 19.86
CA TYR A 395 -2.61 -5.85 21.09
C TYR A 395 -2.47 -4.38 20.76
N PHE A 396 -3.38 -3.55 21.25
CA PHE A 396 -3.31 -2.08 21.16
C PHE A 396 -3.18 -1.56 19.72
N CYS A 397 -3.75 -2.29 18.75
CA CYS A 397 -3.71 -1.95 17.35
C CYS A 397 -4.81 -0.96 16.94
N SER A 398 -4.54 -0.16 15.91
CA SER A 398 -5.56 0.66 15.23
C SER A 398 -5.89 0.04 13.87
N ILE A 399 -7.17 -0.20 13.60
CA ILE A 399 -7.68 -0.80 12.37
C ILE A 399 -8.72 0.15 11.80
N SER A 400 -8.36 0.96 10.81
CA SER A 400 -9.22 2.03 10.35
C SER A 400 -9.20 2.26 8.84
N GLY A 401 -10.35 2.64 8.28
CA GLY A 401 -10.46 2.95 6.86
C GLY A 401 -10.18 1.75 5.94
N ASN A 402 -10.52 0.53 6.36
CA ASN A 402 -10.42 -0.68 5.53
C ASN A 402 -11.80 -1.05 4.93
N GLY A 403 -11.82 -2.04 4.04
CA GLY A 403 -13.06 -2.71 3.63
C GLY A 403 -13.70 -3.43 4.82
N ASP A 404 -13.29 -4.67 5.07
CA ASP A 404 -13.51 -5.28 6.39
C ASP A 404 -12.30 -4.92 7.30
N GLY A 405 -12.54 -4.40 8.49
CA GLY A 405 -11.48 -4.13 9.46
C GLY A 405 -10.79 -5.43 9.88
N VAL A 406 -11.58 -6.39 10.36
CA VAL A 406 -11.13 -7.73 10.73
C VAL A 406 -11.96 -8.79 10.03
N ARG A 407 -11.32 -9.80 9.45
CA ARG A 407 -12.04 -10.88 8.76
C ARG A 407 -11.50 -12.28 9.09
N ASN A 408 -12.43 -13.20 9.36
CA ASN A 408 -12.22 -14.65 9.46
C ASN A 408 -11.00 -15.07 10.30
N LEU A 409 -10.99 -14.63 11.56
CA LEU A 409 -10.06 -15.18 12.54
C LEU A 409 -10.63 -16.48 13.15
N ILE A 410 -9.76 -17.38 13.60
CA ILE A 410 -10.14 -18.56 14.40
C ILE A 410 -9.24 -18.65 15.63
N ASP A 411 -9.82 -19.05 16.78
CA ASP A 411 -9.09 -19.25 18.03
C ASP A 411 -8.17 -18.07 18.40
N SER A 412 -8.57 -16.85 18.01
CA SER A 412 -7.73 -15.65 18.02
C SER A 412 -8.14 -14.68 19.10
N MET A 413 -7.23 -13.77 19.44
CA MET A 413 -7.39 -12.79 20.51
C MET A 413 -7.04 -11.39 20.02
N MET A 414 -7.93 -10.44 20.24
CA MET A 414 -7.65 -9.01 20.08
C MET A 414 -7.91 -8.32 21.42
N PHE A 415 -6.97 -7.49 21.84
CA PHE A 415 -7.04 -6.81 23.13
C PHE A 415 -6.67 -5.34 23.01
N GLY A 416 -7.55 -4.45 23.49
CA GLY A 416 -7.29 -3.01 23.50
C GLY A 416 -7.21 -2.37 22.12
N CYS A 417 -7.78 -3.00 21.08
CA CYS A 417 -7.72 -2.50 19.71
C CYS A 417 -8.81 -1.46 19.43
N THR A 418 -8.54 -0.53 18.53
CA THR A 418 -9.55 0.39 17.96
C THR A 418 -9.87 -0.03 16.54
N ILE A 419 -11.12 -0.37 16.27
CA ILE A 419 -11.65 -0.77 14.97
C ILE A 419 -12.62 0.33 14.54
N ASN A 420 -12.18 1.24 13.66
CA ASN A 420 -12.89 2.50 13.41
C ASN A 420 -13.09 2.75 11.91
N ALA A 421 -14.23 3.29 11.51
CA ALA A 421 -14.44 3.85 10.16
C ALA A 421 -14.09 2.88 8.99
N ASN A 422 -14.33 1.58 9.17
CA ASN A 422 -14.21 0.59 8.09
C ASN A 422 -15.55 0.48 7.35
N ASP A 423 -15.57 -0.15 6.18
CA ASP A 423 -16.84 -0.43 5.51
C ASP A 423 -17.67 -1.43 6.34
N ARG A 424 -17.01 -2.37 7.02
CA ARG A 424 -17.54 -3.17 8.14
C ARG A 424 -16.43 -3.39 9.19
N GLY A 425 -16.77 -3.37 10.47
CA GLY A 425 -15.79 -3.52 11.55
C GLY A 425 -15.16 -4.91 11.59
N VAL A 426 -15.94 -5.90 12.02
CA VAL A 426 -15.53 -7.30 12.14
C VAL A 426 -16.48 -8.20 11.36
N ALA A 427 -15.93 -9.09 10.54
CA ALA A 427 -16.67 -10.03 9.70
C ALA A 427 -16.16 -11.47 9.88
N LEU A 428 -16.90 -12.30 10.62
CA LEU A 428 -16.55 -13.69 10.87
C LEU A 428 -17.53 -14.61 10.14
N THR A 429 -17.03 -15.38 9.17
CA THR A 429 -17.87 -16.25 8.33
C THR A 429 -17.38 -17.69 8.32
N GLY A 430 -18.28 -18.66 8.20
CA GLY A 430 -17.95 -20.00 7.69
C GLY A 430 -17.15 -20.92 8.62
N GLY A 431 -17.23 -20.74 9.93
CA GLY A 431 -16.45 -21.51 10.92
C GLY A 431 -15.31 -20.72 11.57
N ALA A 432 -15.30 -19.39 11.37
CA ALA A 432 -14.43 -18.44 12.06
C ALA A 432 -14.74 -18.36 13.58
N ASN A 433 -14.51 -19.43 14.33
CA ASN A 433 -15.02 -19.63 15.70
C ASN A 433 -14.02 -19.22 16.79
N ASN A 434 -14.51 -19.13 18.03
CA ASN A 434 -13.71 -19.03 19.26
C ASN A 434 -12.80 -17.79 19.36
N ASN A 435 -13.26 -16.66 18.83
CA ASN A 435 -12.48 -15.42 18.89
C ASN A 435 -12.82 -14.60 20.11
N PHE A 436 -11.80 -14.04 20.77
CA PHE A 436 -11.95 -13.15 21.92
C PHE A 436 -11.55 -11.71 21.56
N PHE A 437 -12.47 -10.77 21.78
CA PHE A 437 -12.26 -9.34 21.62
C PHE A 437 -12.44 -8.63 22.97
N GLY A 438 -11.33 -8.40 23.67
CA GLY A 438 -11.32 -7.78 25.00
C GLY A 438 -10.92 -6.31 24.94
N GLY A 439 -11.71 -5.41 25.53
CA GLY A 439 -11.39 -3.98 25.56
C GLY A 439 -11.25 -3.37 24.16
N CYS A 440 -11.89 -3.94 23.15
CA CYS A 440 -11.78 -3.47 21.78
C CYS A 440 -12.88 -2.46 21.48
N ARG A 441 -12.50 -1.23 21.10
CA ARG A 441 -13.45 -0.26 20.58
C ARG A 441 -13.80 -0.60 19.14
N ASN A 442 -15.08 -0.63 18.82
CA ASN A 442 -15.53 -0.87 17.45
C ASN A 442 -16.61 0.13 17.08
N GLU A 443 -16.28 1.09 16.21
CA GLU A 443 -17.12 2.26 16.00
C GLU A 443 -17.10 2.85 14.60
N TRP A 444 -18.14 3.61 14.28
CA TRP A 444 -18.25 4.43 13.07
C TRP A 444 -18.10 3.68 11.74
N ASN A 445 -18.25 2.35 11.73
CA ASN A 445 -18.20 1.59 10.49
C ASN A 445 -19.46 1.84 9.65
N THR A 446 -19.30 1.90 8.33
CA THR A 446 -20.42 2.16 7.39
C THR A 446 -21.48 1.07 7.46
N GLY A 447 -21.06 -0.18 7.67
CA GLY A 447 -21.88 -1.37 7.84
C GLY A 447 -22.03 -1.77 9.30
N ASP A 448 -21.94 -3.07 9.56
CA ASP A 448 -22.07 -3.64 10.90
C ASP A 448 -20.75 -3.47 11.69
N ASN A 449 -20.83 -3.30 13.01
CA ASN A 449 -19.63 -3.29 13.84
C ASN A 449 -19.14 -4.73 14.05
N TRP A 450 -20.01 -5.62 14.53
CA TRP A 450 -19.69 -7.01 14.78
C TRP A 450 -20.63 -7.92 13.98
N TYR A 451 -20.10 -8.62 12.98
CA TYR A 451 -20.89 -9.50 12.13
C TYR A 451 -20.35 -10.94 12.20
N ALA A 452 -21.24 -11.89 12.47
CA ALA A 452 -20.96 -13.30 12.36
C ALA A 452 -22.00 -14.01 11.47
N TYR A 453 -21.54 -14.95 10.64
CA TYR A 453 -22.38 -15.84 9.84
C TYR A 453 -21.81 -17.25 9.86
N GLN A 454 -22.56 -18.23 10.39
CA GLN A 454 -22.06 -19.60 10.60
C GLN A 454 -20.72 -19.63 11.36
N SER A 455 -20.58 -18.79 12.38
CA SER A 455 -19.37 -18.63 13.20
C SER A 455 -19.78 -18.52 14.66
N VAL A 456 -19.28 -19.41 15.51
CA VAL A 456 -19.79 -19.64 16.87
C VAL A 456 -18.74 -19.33 17.95
N GLU A 457 -19.23 -19.14 19.17
CA GLU A 457 -18.46 -18.93 20.40
C GLU A 457 -17.51 -17.72 20.37
N ASN A 458 -17.86 -16.68 19.61
CA ASN A 458 -17.14 -15.42 19.61
C ASN A 458 -17.56 -14.52 20.77
N GLN A 459 -16.62 -13.76 21.32
CA GLN A 459 -16.76 -13.08 22.60
C GLN A 459 -16.33 -11.63 22.52
N ILE A 460 -17.13 -10.71 23.09
CA ILE A 460 -16.82 -9.28 23.18
C ILE A 460 -16.91 -8.84 24.64
N PHE A 461 -15.82 -8.39 25.22
CA PHE A 461 -15.72 -8.10 26.65
C PHE A 461 -15.26 -6.66 26.87
N GLY A 462 -16.09 -5.84 27.52
CA GLY A 462 -15.80 -4.44 27.81
C GLY A 462 -15.78 -3.50 26.60
N GLU A 463 -15.44 -2.23 26.87
CA GLU A 463 -15.37 -1.12 25.90
C GLU A 463 -16.71 -0.79 25.21
N LEU A 464 -16.62 -0.02 24.13
CA LEU A 464 -17.68 0.66 23.43
C LEU A 464 -17.81 0.11 22.01
N CYS A 465 -19.04 -0.31 21.69
CA CYS A 465 -19.54 -0.52 20.34
C CYS A 465 -20.48 0.64 19.99
N ASP A 466 -20.04 1.54 19.13
CA ASP A 466 -20.75 2.79 18.87
C ASP A 466 -20.99 3.03 17.39
N ARG A 467 -22.15 3.60 17.07
CA ARG A 467 -22.44 4.16 15.75
C ARG A 467 -22.08 3.19 14.60
N ALA A 468 -22.64 1.98 14.63
CA ALA A 468 -22.67 1.14 13.44
C ALA A 468 -23.61 1.79 12.41
N GLY A 469 -23.23 1.83 11.13
CA GLY A 469 -24.14 2.29 10.08
C GLY A 469 -25.30 1.31 9.83
N ARG A 470 -25.08 0.03 10.10
CA ARG A 470 -26.10 -1.05 10.14
C ARG A 470 -26.19 -1.64 11.55
N GLY A 471 -26.23 -2.96 11.72
CA GLY A 471 -26.38 -3.58 13.03
C GLY A 471 -25.15 -3.38 13.91
N GLY A 472 -25.37 -3.22 15.22
CA GLY A 472 -24.26 -3.19 16.18
C GLY A 472 -23.56 -4.54 16.25
N VAL A 473 -24.29 -5.55 16.72
CA VAL A 473 -23.84 -6.95 16.75
C VAL A 473 -24.85 -7.84 16.05
N VAL A 474 -24.38 -8.59 15.04
CA VAL A 474 -25.20 -9.38 14.14
C VAL A 474 -24.77 -10.85 14.22
N ALA A 475 -25.71 -11.72 14.56
CA ALA A 475 -25.60 -13.16 14.50
C ALA A 475 -26.54 -13.72 13.41
N GLY A 476 -26.00 -14.07 12.25
CA GLY A 476 -26.75 -14.69 11.17
C GLY A 476 -26.52 -16.20 11.01
N ALA A 477 -27.56 -16.93 10.60
CA ALA A 477 -27.55 -18.39 10.51
C ALA A 477 -27.07 -19.03 11.82
N LYS A 478 -26.31 -20.13 11.78
CA LYS A 478 -25.79 -20.81 12.98
C LYS A 478 -24.55 -20.11 13.56
N SER A 479 -24.68 -18.84 13.93
CA SER A 479 -23.61 -18.05 14.56
C SER A 479 -23.94 -17.65 15.99
N SER A 480 -22.92 -17.29 16.78
CA SER A 480 -23.15 -16.81 18.14
C SER A 480 -22.17 -15.74 18.62
N TRP A 481 -22.70 -14.83 19.43
CA TRP A 481 -21.93 -13.84 20.18
C TRP A 481 -22.23 -13.91 21.68
N ILE A 482 -21.18 -13.80 22.49
CA ILE A 482 -21.25 -13.68 23.94
C ILE A 482 -20.68 -12.31 24.32
N LEU A 483 -21.49 -11.48 24.99
CA LEU A 483 -21.10 -10.13 25.36
C LEU A 483 -21.13 -9.95 26.88
N ASN A 484 -20.04 -9.40 27.41
CA ASN A 484 -19.92 -9.07 28.83
C ASN A 484 -19.43 -7.65 29.07
N GLY A 485 -20.19 -6.82 29.80
CA GLY A 485 -19.73 -5.49 30.21
C GLY A 485 -19.55 -4.48 29.07
N VAL A 486 -20.20 -4.68 27.92
CA VAL A 486 -20.03 -3.86 26.70
C VAL A 486 -21.06 -2.74 26.66
N ASN A 487 -20.64 -1.54 26.29
CA ASN A 487 -21.56 -0.44 25.95
C ASN A 487 -21.88 -0.52 24.45
N VAL A 488 -23.15 -0.73 24.08
CA VAL A 488 -23.59 -0.81 22.67
C VAL A 488 -24.60 0.30 22.40
N ARG A 489 -24.29 1.24 21.52
CA ARG A 489 -25.19 2.40 21.32
C ARG A 489 -25.17 2.93 19.92
N ARG A 490 -26.25 3.64 19.56
CA ARG A 490 -26.37 4.38 18.28
C ARG A 490 -26.18 3.53 17.03
N SER A 491 -26.42 2.22 17.13
CA SER A 491 -26.31 1.33 15.98
C SER A 491 -27.47 1.58 15.01
N GLY A 492 -27.24 1.37 13.72
CA GLY A 492 -28.23 1.63 12.68
C GLY A 492 -28.25 3.08 12.22
N ALA A 493 -27.15 3.82 12.40
CA ALA A 493 -27.09 5.26 12.13
C ALA A 493 -27.33 5.63 10.66
N ASN A 494 -27.02 4.72 9.72
CA ASN A 494 -27.28 4.91 8.29
C ASN A 494 -28.59 4.24 7.84
N GLN A 495 -29.38 3.68 8.76
CA GLN A 495 -30.68 3.09 8.48
C GLN A 495 -31.81 4.07 8.81
N PRO A 496 -32.93 4.07 8.06
CA PRO A 496 -34.13 4.79 8.47
C PRO A 496 -34.67 4.32 9.82
N VAL A 497 -35.33 5.20 10.55
CA VAL A 497 -36.07 4.82 11.78
C VAL A 497 -37.14 3.77 11.44
N GLY A 498 -37.23 2.72 12.26
CA GLY A 498 -38.10 1.56 12.05
C GLY A 498 -37.53 0.49 11.11
N ASN A 499 -36.35 0.68 10.52
CA ASN A 499 -35.73 -0.35 9.69
C ASN A 499 -35.24 -1.54 10.54
N ASP A 500 -35.37 -2.75 10.01
CA ASP A 500 -34.96 -3.99 10.69
C ASP A 500 -33.48 -4.03 11.08
N TYR A 501 -32.60 -3.34 10.35
CA TYR A 501 -31.17 -3.21 10.64
C TYR A 501 -30.83 -1.99 11.50
N SER A 502 -31.83 -1.22 11.93
CA SER A 502 -31.68 -0.15 12.92
C SER A 502 -31.74 -0.73 14.34
N ALA A 503 -30.75 -1.55 14.70
CA ALA A 503 -30.73 -2.28 15.96
C ALA A 503 -29.33 -2.43 16.59
N ASN A 504 -29.27 -2.43 17.92
CA ASN A 504 -28.04 -2.76 18.65
C ASN A 504 -27.65 -4.23 18.45
N PHE A 505 -28.63 -5.13 18.46
CA PHE A 505 -28.44 -6.56 18.28
C PHE A 505 -29.36 -7.09 17.19
N ILE A 506 -28.82 -7.91 16.28
CA ILE A 506 -29.60 -8.54 15.21
C ILE A 506 -29.36 -10.04 15.24
N ILE A 507 -30.45 -10.79 15.31
CA ILE A 507 -30.47 -12.25 15.21
C ILE A 507 -31.18 -12.61 13.92
N ILE A 508 -30.52 -13.36 13.03
CA ILE A 508 -31.07 -13.81 11.76
C ILE A 508 -31.03 -15.33 11.72
N ASP A 509 -32.18 -15.95 11.43
CA ASP A 509 -32.37 -17.40 11.42
C ASP A 509 -32.00 -18.05 12.77
N ASP A 510 -31.03 -18.97 12.81
CA ASP A 510 -30.62 -19.71 14.00
C ASP A 510 -29.55 -19.00 14.84
N GLY A 511 -29.42 -17.67 14.68
CA GLY A 511 -28.38 -16.89 15.36
C GLY A 511 -28.59 -16.84 16.88
N LYS A 512 -27.49 -16.71 17.63
CA LYS A 512 -27.53 -16.68 19.10
C LYS A 512 -26.77 -15.47 19.67
N ILE A 513 -27.39 -14.74 20.58
CA ILE A 513 -26.75 -13.65 21.30
C ILE A 513 -26.98 -13.82 22.80
N GLU A 514 -25.88 -13.81 23.56
CA GLU A 514 -25.87 -13.82 25.03
C GLU A 514 -25.32 -12.51 25.57
N LEU A 515 -26.07 -11.86 26.46
CA LEU A 515 -25.76 -10.54 27.01
C LEU A 515 -25.73 -10.58 28.54
N SER A 516 -24.64 -10.08 29.13
CA SER A 516 -24.51 -9.90 30.58
C SER A 516 -23.78 -8.60 30.94
N GLY A 517 -24.36 -7.78 31.82
CA GLY A 517 -23.78 -6.49 32.19
C GLY A 517 -23.63 -5.51 31.01
N VAL A 518 -24.41 -5.71 29.94
CA VAL A 518 -24.37 -4.88 28.74
C VAL A 518 -25.19 -3.62 28.98
N ARG A 519 -24.74 -2.49 28.44
CA ARG A 519 -25.49 -1.23 28.46
C ARG A 519 -25.79 -0.77 27.06
N THR A 520 -27.06 -0.53 26.79
CA THR A 520 -27.52 0.00 25.50
C THR A 520 -27.77 1.51 25.60
N GLY A 521 -27.60 2.22 24.48
CA GLY A 521 -27.87 3.66 24.43
C GLY A 521 -28.44 4.13 23.10
N VAL A 522 -29.23 5.20 23.17
CA VAL A 522 -29.75 5.93 22.01
C VAL A 522 -28.96 7.21 21.78
N GLY A 523 -28.84 7.64 20.54
CA GLY A 523 -28.31 8.96 20.21
C GLY A 523 -28.19 9.20 18.71
N ALA A 524 -27.92 10.46 18.36
CA ALA A 524 -27.51 10.88 17.02
C ALA A 524 -25.97 10.99 16.95
N ASN A 525 -25.43 11.52 15.85
CA ASN A 525 -23.99 11.79 15.69
C ASN A 525 -23.48 12.79 16.75
N ASP A 526 -22.19 12.70 17.10
CA ASP A 526 -21.55 13.54 18.13
C ASP A 526 -21.37 15.01 17.72
N SER A 527 -21.38 15.32 16.43
CA SER A 527 -21.03 16.64 15.88
C SER A 527 -22.12 17.71 16.02
N GLY A 528 -23.29 17.36 16.57
CA GLY A 528 -24.44 18.28 16.65
C GLY A 528 -25.02 18.68 15.28
N ASP A 529 -24.55 18.05 14.22
CA ASP A 529 -24.91 18.19 12.80
C ASP A 529 -26.26 17.56 12.45
N GLY A 530 -26.90 16.91 13.42
CA GLY A 530 -28.07 16.08 13.17
C GLY A 530 -27.66 14.71 12.59
N GLY A 531 -28.59 13.77 12.65
CA GLY A 531 -28.38 12.39 12.26
C GLY A 531 -29.54 11.55 12.76
N THR A 532 -29.71 10.35 12.20
CA THR A 532 -30.79 9.46 12.64
C THR A 532 -30.59 9.12 14.11
N ILE A 533 -31.58 9.47 14.95
CA ILE A 533 -31.63 8.99 16.33
C ILE A 533 -31.83 7.48 16.28
N SER A 534 -30.85 6.75 16.78
CA SER A 534 -30.73 5.31 16.60
C SER A 534 -30.24 4.62 17.89
N PRO A 535 -30.47 3.31 18.05
CA PRO A 535 -31.23 2.43 17.15
C PRO A 535 -32.75 2.55 17.31
N SER A 536 -33.49 2.08 16.30
CA SER A 536 -34.94 1.89 16.40
C SER A 536 -35.29 0.79 17.39
N TYR A 537 -34.50 -0.29 17.40
CA TYR A 537 -34.74 -1.47 18.23
C TYR A 537 -33.52 -1.83 19.06
N ASN A 538 -33.74 -2.44 20.21
CA ASN A 538 -32.62 -3.05 20.92
C ASN A 538 -32.23 -4.37 20.27
N VAL A 539 -33.21 -5.25 20.07
CA VAL A 539 -33.02 -6.52 19.36
C VAL A 539 -33.95 -6.59 18.14
N SER A 540 -33.40 -6.96 17.00
CA SER A 540 -34.17 -7.30 15.79
C SER A 540 -33.99 -8.79 15.49
N ALA A 541 -35.09 -9.54 15.46
CA ALA A 541 -35.09 -10.97 15.18
C ALA A 541 -35.76 -11.22 13.82
N LEU A 542 -34.96 -11.67 12.86
CA LEU A 542 -35.28 -11.77 11.43
C LEU A 542 -35.11 -13.20 10.92
N GLY A 543 -35.58 -13.45 9.70
CA GLY A 543 -35.46 -14.76 9.06
C GLY A 543 -36.53 -15.75 9.52
N SER A 544 -36.32 -17.04 9.25
CA SER A 544 -37.28 -18.11 9.52
C SER A 544 -36.78 -19.17 10.51
N GLY A 545 -35.53 -19.07 10.94
CA GLY A 545 -34.91 -19.98 11.92
C GLY A 545 -35.29 -19.75 13.39
N GLY A 546 -34.76 -20.60 14.26
CA GLY A 546 -35.04 -20.66 15.70
C GLY A 546 -34.03 -19.90 16.57
N GLY A 547 -33.78 -18.63 16.25
CA GLY A 547 -32.77 -17.81 16.92
C GLY A 547 -32.94 -17.74 18.44
N THR A 548 -31.86 -17.41 19.14
CA THR A 548 -31.79 -17.41 20.61
C THR A 548 -31.26 -16.10 21.17
N LEU A 549 -32.01 -15.52 22.10
CA LEU A 549 -31.64 -14.33 22.85
C LEU A 549 -31.60 -14.65 24.35
N GLN A 550 -30.44 -14.47 24.97
CA GLN A 550 -30.26 -14.59 26.41
C GLN A 550 -29.75 -13.27 26.97
N VAL A 551 -30.45 -12.71 27.95
CA VAL A 551 -30.12 -11.39 28.51
C VAL A 551 -30.32 -11.41 30.01
N SER A 552 -29.29 -11.03 30.75
CA SER A 552 -29.37 -10.89 32.21
C SER A 552 -28.57 -9.70 32.74
N GLY A 553 -29.07 -9.04 33.79
CA GLY A 553 -28.36 -7.99 34.50
C GLY A 553 -27.87 -6.85 33.61
N SER A 554 -28.64 -6.48 32.58
CA SER A 554 -28.24 -5.51 31.56
C SER A 554 -29.19 -4.29 31.51
N ASP A 555 -28.67 -3.17 31.03
CA ASP A 555 -29.44 -1.96 30.73
C ASP A 555 -29.83 -1.97 29.25
N MET A 556 -31.07 -2.36 28.99
CA MET A 556 -31.68 -2.53 27.67
C MET A 556 -32.66 -1.39 27.35
N THR A 557 -32.34 -0.15 27.76
CA THR A 557 -33.18 1.04 27.48
C THR A 557 -32.86 1.73 26.15
N GLY A 558 -31.78 1.33 25.47
CA GLY A 558 -31.22 2.01 24.31
C GLY A 558 -31.95 1.82 22.97
N PHE A 559 -33.25 2.10 22.90
CA PHE A 559 -34.04 2.04 21.66
C PHE A 559 -35.03 3.21 21.49
N VAL A 560 -35.41 3.53 20.25
CA VAL A 560 -36.39 4.58 19.94
C VAL A 560 -37.82 4.05 19.78
N THR A 561 -37.99 2.88 19.18
CA THR A 561 -39.31 2.32 18.81
C THR A 561 -39.76 1.24 19.78
N SER A 562 -38.98 0.16 19.93
CA SER A 562 -39.31 -0.92 20.87
C SER A 562 -38.07 -1.72 21.28
N ALA A 563 -38.15 -2.40 22.41
CA ALA A 563 -37.04 -3.25 22.89
C ALA A 563 -36.75 -4.41 21.91
N ILE A 564 -37.79 -5.03 21.36
CA ILE A 564 -37.68 -6.15 20.42
C ILE A 564 -38.55 -5.88 19.17
N ASN A 565 -37.95 -6.05 17.99
CA ASN A 565 -38.62 -6.19 16.71
C ASN A 565 -38.55 -7.66 16.27
N GLN A 566 -39.58 -8.43 16.59
CA GLN A 566 -39.63 -9.85 16.25
C GLN A 566 -40.42 -10.07 14.95
N LYS A 567 -39.69 -10.23 13.83
CA LYS A 567 -40.26 -10.62 12.53
C LYS A 567 -40.17 -12.13 12.31
N ALA A 568 -39.17 -12.78 12.92
CA ALA A 568 -39.07 -14.24 12.92
C ALA A 568 -40.27 -14.88 13.62
N THR A 569 -40.80 -15.95 13.04
CA THR A 569 -41.91 -16.74 13.58
C THR A 569 -41.63 -17.27 14.97
N THR A 570 -40.37 -17.59 15.25
CA THR A 570 -39.90 -18.09 16.54
C THR A 570 -38.68 -17.32 17.01
N LEU A 571 -38.60 -17.06 18.31
CA LEU A 571 -37.40 -16.56 18.98
C LEU A 571 -37.35 -17.19 20.37
N ASN A 572 -36.30 -17.94 20.65
CA ASN A 572 -36.02 -18.51 21.96
C ASN A 572 -35.50 -17.41 22.88
N LYS A 573 -36.23 -17.10 23.94
CA LYS A 573 -35.96 -15.99 24.87
C LYS A 573 -35.70 -16.52 26.26
N SER A 574 -34.61 -16.09 26.85
CA SER A 574 -34.33 -16.19 28.29
C SER A 574 -33.88 -14.81 28.77
N ILE A 575 -34.86 -13.94 28.99
CA ILE A 575 -34.66 -12.54 29.37
C ILE A 575 -35.09 -12.40 30.82
N THR A 576 -34.16 -12.02 31.70
CA THR A 576 -34.44 -11.89 33.14
C THR A 576 -33.66 -10.76 33.79
N GLY A 577 -34.33 -9.92 34.57
CA GLY A 577 -33.67 -8.94 35.45
C GLY A 577 -32.93 -7.84 34.68
N ASN A 578 -33.55 -7.29 33.65
CA ASN A 578 -32.97 -6.24 32.80
C ASN A 578 -33.79 -4.94 32.92
N LEU A 579 -33.12 -3.79 32.85
CA LEU A 579 -33.81 -2.50 32.72
C LEU A 579 -34.23 -2.29 31.26
N GLY A 580 -35.46 -1.82 31.02
CA GLY A 580 -35.94 -1.49 29.66
C GLY A 580 -36.42 -2.69 28.82
N MET A 581 -36.39 -3.91 29.35
CA MET A 581 -36.91 -5.11 28.69
C MET A 581 -37.58 -6.03 29.72
N ASP A 582 -38.85 -6.38 29.47
CA ASP A 582 -39.62 -7.24 30.37
C ASP A 582 -39.03 -8.65 30.47
N ASP A 583 -39.24 -9.28 31.63
CA ASP A 583 -38.91 -10.69 31.82
C ASP A 583 -39.75 -11.55 30.87
N ASP A 584 -39.07 -12.23 29.94
CA ASP A 584 -39.69 -13.09 28.93
C ASP A 584 -38.81 -14.34 28.75
N VAL A 585 -39.33 -15.45 29.25
CA VAL A 585 -38.66 -16.75 29.23
C VAL A 585 -39.61 -17.75 28.62
N ASN A 586 -39.34 -18.20 27.40
CA ASN A 586 -40.19 -19.14 26.65
C ASN A 586 -39.50 -20.48 26.36
N ILE A 587 -38.27 -20.66 26.85
CA ILE A 587 -37.49 -21.89 26.79
C ILE A 587 -37.19 -22.42 28.19
N GLY A 588 -36.86 -23.70 28.29
CA GLY A 588 -36.56 -24.36 29.56
C GLY A 588 -37.80 -24.70 30.38
N MET A 589 -37.57 -25.30 31.56
CA MET A 589 -38.62 -25.81 32.46
C MET A 589 -39.33 -24.68 33.21
N THR A 590 -38.63 -23.61 33.58
CA THR A 590 -39.26 -22.44 34.22
C THR A 590 -39.41 -21.36 33.17
N GLN A 591 -40.65 -21.01 32.86
CA GLN A 591 -40.99 -20.01 31.84
C GLN A 591 -41.72 -18.83 32.48
N VAL A 592 -41.78 -17.71 31.78
CA VAL A 592 -42.53 -16.51 32.18
C VAL A 592 -43.57 -16.23 31.11
N VAL A 593 -44.84 -16.26 31.50
CA VAL A 593 -45.97 -15.98 30.62
C VAL A 593 -46.82 -14.89 31.26
N LYS A 594 -47.02 -13.77 30.55
CA LYS A 594 -47.78 -12.60 31.04
C LYS A 594 -47.26 -12.10 32.41
N GLY A 595 -45.94 -12.04 32.57
CA GLY A 595 -45.28 -11.65 33.83
C GLY A 595 -45.35 -12.69 34.96
N ARG A 596 -45.96 -13.86 34.71
CA ARG A 596 -46.14 -14.92 35.71
C ARG A 596 -45.15 -16.06 35.46
N ARG A 597 -44.43 -16.48 36.50
CA ARG A 597 -43.61 -17.69 36.43
C ARG A 597 -44.49 -18.94 36.36
N ILE A 598 -44.21 -19.80 35.39
CA ILE A 598 -44.88 -21.07 35.17
C ILE A 598 -43.85 -22.19 35.02
N ILE A 599 -44.31 -23.43 35.16
CA ILE A 599 -43.54 -24.66 34.95
C ILE A 599 -44.00 -25.32 33.66
N GLY A 600 -43.04 -25.62 32.79
CA GLY A 600 -43.26 -25.97 31.40
C GLY A 600 -43.78 -24.80 30.57
N SER A 601 -44.29 -25.09 29.39
CA SER A 601 -44.97 -24.12 28.54
C SER A 601 -46.44 -23.93 28.93
N GLN A 602 -47.03 -22.81 28.54
CA GLN A 602 -48.49 -22.66 28.51
C GLN A 602 -49.07 -23.53 27.39
N SER A 603 -50.23 -24.13 27.65
CA SER A 603 -50.94 -24.97 26.69
C SER A 603 -52.25 -24.28 26.45
N SER A 604 -52.57 -24.07 25.19
CA SER A 604 -53.74 -23.30 24.78
C SER A 604 -54.56 -24.13 23.81
N GLY A 605 -55.87 -23.93 23.82
CA GLY A 605 -56.79 -24.59 22.89
C GLY A 605 -58.16 -23.94 22.89
N THR A 606 -59.02 -24.40 22.00
CA THR A 606 -60.41 -23.96 21.93
C THR A 606 -61.31 -25.09 22.41
N LEU A 607 -62.08 -24.83 23.46
CA LEU A 607 -63.16 -25.69 23.90
C LEU A 607 -64.39 -25.36 23.05
N ALA A 608 -64.80 -26.31 22.20
CA ALA A 608 -65.86 -26.11 21.21
C ALA A 608 -67.21 -25.74 21.85
N GLY A 609 -68.00 -24.90 21.16
CA GLY A 609 -69.31 -24.42 21.60
C GLY A 609 -70.44 -25.43 21.43
N SER A 610 -70.31 -26.62 22.02
CA SER A 610 -71.40 -27.58 22.14
C SER A 610 -71.40 -28.21 23.52
N ALA A 611 -72.60 -28.38 24.12
CA ALA A 611 -72.71 -29.03 25.41
C ALA A 611 -72.18 -30.47 25.31
N GLY A 612 -71.32 -30.86 26.25
CA GLY A 612 -70.59 -32.12 26.25
C GLY A 612 -69.27 -32.10 25.47
N ALA A 613 -68.92 -31.03 24.75
CA ALA A 613 -67.62 -30.92 24.10
C ALA A 613 -66.48 -30.98 25.12
N THR A 614 -65.38 -31.63 24.77
CA THR A 614 -64.21 -31.75 25.64
C THR A 614 -62.96 -31.15 25.03
N LEU A 615 -62.11 -30.53 25.85
CA LEU A 615 -60.75 -30.13 25.50
C LEU A 615 -59.77 -30.79 26.47
N SER A 616 -58.77 -31.49 25.95
CA SER A 616 -57.72 -32.13 26.75
C SER A 616 -56.38 -31.44 26.49
N LEU A 617 -55.76 -30.92 27.55
CA LEU A 617 -54.47 -30.24 27.49
C LEU A 617 -53.51 -30.89 28.49
N THR A 618 -52.27 -31.14 28.07
CA THR A 618 -51.28 -31.84 28.90
C THR A 618 -50.22 -30.89 29.45
N LYS A 619 -49.70 -31.21 30.64
CA LYS A 619 -48.62 -30.49 31.32
C LYS A 619 -47.55 -31.42 31.84
N THR A 620 -46.31 -31.07 31.54
CA THR A 620 -45.14 -31.72 32.11
C THR A 620 -45.03 -31.32 33.59
N ASN A 621 -44.91 -32.30 34.47
CA ASN A 621 -44.51 -32.07 35.85
C ASN A 621 -42.98 -32.12 35.97
N ILE A 622 -42.41 -31.57 37.05
CA ILE A 622 -40.99 -31.73 37.35
C ILE A 622 -40.69 -33.20 37.66
N PHE A 623 -39.54 -33.67 37.19
CA PHE A 623 -39.02 -34.99 37.52
C PHE A 623 -38.79 -35.12 39.03
N GLN A 624 -39.38 -36.16 39.64
CA GLN A 624 -39.12 -36.58 41.03
C GLN A 624 -38.42 -37.93 40.98
N ASN A 625 -37.46 -38.18 41.88
CA ASN A 625 -37.01 -39.55 42.14
C ASN A 625 -38.07 -40.31 42.96
N SER A 626 -37.98 -41.63 42.96
CA SER A 626 -38.85 -42.45 43.81
C SER A 626 -38.61 -42.11 45.28
N PHE A 627 -39.68 -41.93 46.05
CA PHE A 627 -39.68 -41.57 47.46
C PHE A 627 -39.14 -40.17 47.78
N ASP A 628 -39.03 -39.28 46.78
CA ASP A 628 -38.75 -37.87 47.02
C ASP A 628 -39.92 -37.18 47.74
N THR A 629 -39.59 -36.09 48.44
CA THR A 629 -40.57 -35.21 49.10
C THR A 629 -41.66 -34.75 48.13
N TYR A 630 -42.87 -34.62 48.65
CA TYR A 630 -44.01 -34.09 47.91
C TYR A 630 -43.72 -32.72 47.30
N ILE A 631 -44.12 -32.55 46.04
CA ILE A 631 -44.06 -31.26 45.35
C ILE A 631 -45.47 -30.69 45.26
N THR A 632 -45.70 -29.54 45.89
CA THR A 632 -46.97 -28.81 45.78
C THR A 632 -46.89 -27.79 44.65
N ARG A 633 -47.94 -27.70 43.82
CA ARG A 633 -48.06 -26.74 42.70
C ARG A 633 -49.49 -26.27 42.60
N SER A 634 -49.77 -25.42 41.62
CA SER A 634 -51.15 -25.12 41.24
C SER A 634 -51.33 -25.21 39.74
N ILE A 635 -52.43 -25.81 39.30
CA ILE A 635 -52.86 -25.73 37.90
C ILE A 635 -53.81 -24.55 37.80
N LEU A 636 -53.43 -23.56 36.99
CA LEU A 636 -54.29 -22.46 36.65
C LEU A 636 -54.90 -22.69 35.27
N ILE A 637 -56.21 -22.52 35.18
CA ILE A 637 -56.98 -22.63 33.96
C ILE A 637 -57.68 -21.29 33.77
N GLU A 638 -57.47 -20.67 32.62
CA GLU A 638 -58.04 -19.38 32.24
C GLU A 638 -58.92 -19.61 30.99
N CYS A 639 -60.21 -19.38 31.12
CA CYS A 639 -61.21 -19.54 30.06
C CYS A 639 -61.77 -18.17 29.66
N ARG A 640 -61.79 -17.88 28.36
CA ARG A 640 -62.45 -16.69 27.79
C ARG A 640 -63.60 -17.11 26.89
N ILE A 641 -64.79 -16.55 27.11
CA ILE A 641 -66.00 -16.89 26.35
C ILE A 641 -66.06 -16.06 25.06
N GLY A 642 -65.83 -16.69 23.91
CA GLY A 642 -65.87 -16.06 22.58
C GLY A 642 -65.24 -14.67 22.51
N SER A 643 -65.93 -13.74 21.84
CA SER A 643 -65.54 -12.32 21.73
C SER A 643 -66.01 -11.44 22.90
N GLN A 644 -66.67 -12.01 23.91
CA GLN A 644 -67.18 -11.25 25.05
C GLN A 644 -66.03 -10.86 26.00
N SER A 645 -66.20 -9.79 26.77
CA SER A 645 -65.30 -9.38 27.86
C SER A 645 -65.46 -10.24 29.13
N LEU A 646 -66.13 -11.38 29.03
CA LEU A 646 -66.38 -12.32 30.12
C LEU A 646 -65.36 -13.46 30.07
N GLY A 647 -64.66 -13.66 31.20
CA GLY A 647 -63.72 -14.74 31.40
C GLY A 647 -63.88 -15.34 32.79
N ASP A 648 -63.54 -16.61 32.92
CA ASP A 648 -63.54 -17.36 34.16
C ASP A 648 -62.17 -18.01 34.34
N ASP A 649 -61.66 -18.06 35.57
CA ASP A 649 -60.41 -18.72 35.89
C ASP A 649 -60.56 -19.57 37.15
N ILE A 650 -59.78 -20.65 37.20
CA ILE A 650 -59.72 -21.54 38.36
C ILE A 650 -58.27 -21.92 38.63
N LYS A 651 -57.88 -21.81 39.90
CA LYS A 651 -56.60 -22.25 40.43
C LYS A 651 -56.82 -23.47 41.32
N ILE A 652 -56.26 -24.61 40.91
CA ILE A 652 -56.38 -25.89 41.60
C ILE A 652 -55.02 -26.26 42.20
N PRO A 653 -54.84 -26.20 43.52
CA PRO A 653 -53.62 -26.68 44.16
C PRO A 653 -53.55 -28.21 44.08
N VAL A 654 -52.38 -28.70 43.71
CA VAL A 654 -52.11 -30.12 43.50
C VAL A 654 -50.83 -30.52 44.20
N ARG A 655 -50.77 -31.79 44.62
CA ARG A 655 -49.58 -32.40 45.20
C ARG A 655 -49.14 -33.59 44.35
N PHE A 656 -47.86 -33.59 43.99
CA PHE A 656 -47.22 -34.65 43.24
C PHE A 656 -46.36 -35.52 44.14
N ARG A 657 -46.48 -36.84 43.98
CA ARG A 657 -45.63 -37.83 44.64
C ARG A 657 -45.26 -38.95 43.68
N ARG A 658 -44.04 -39.48 43.83
CA ARG A 658 -43.54 -40.61 43.05
C ARG A 658 -43.07 -41.72 43.98
N GLU A 659 -43.64 -42.90 43.81
CA GLU A 659 -43.14 -44.16 44.36
C GLU A 659 -42.63 -44.99 43.17
N ASN A 660 -43.18 -46.18 42.93
CA ASN A 660 -42.97 -46.92 41.68
C ASN A 660 -43.71 -46.28 40.49
N LEU A 661 -44.78 -45.53 40.75
CA LEU A 661 -45.61 -44.81 39.78
C LEU A 661 -45.77 -43.33 40.21
N TYR A 662 -46.21 -42.49 39.28
CA TYR A 662 -46.57 -41.09 39.54
C TYR A 662 -48.01 -40.97 40.02
N TYR A 663 -48.23 -40.16 41.05
CA TYR A 663 -49.54 -39.87 41.63
C TYR A 663 -49.79 -38.35 41.72
N LEU A 664 -51.07 -37.98 41.65
CA LEU A 664 -51.56 -36.60 41.71
C LEU A 664 -52.71 -36.54 42.72
N ASP A 665 -52.53 -35.74 43.77
CA ASP A 665 -53.58 -35.45 44.75
C ASP A 665 -54.11 -34.02 44.54
N ILE A 666 -55.43 -33.87 44.39
CA ILE A 666 -56.10 -32.56 44.31
C ILE A 666 -56.41 -32.07 45.73
N LEU A 667 -55.92 -30.89 46.09
CA LEU A 667 -56.16 -30.29 47.40
C LEU A 667 -57.43 -29.42 47.35
N THR A 668 -58.60 -30.05 47.48
CA THR A 668 -59.91 -29.41 47.27
C THR A 668 -60.15 -28.18 48.16
N SER A 669 -59.61 -28.16 49.38
CA SER A 669 -59.77 -27.05 50.32
C SER A 669 -59.11 -25.74 49.87
N GLY A 670 -58.21 -25.78 48.89
CA GLY A 670 -57.49 -24.60 48.39
C GLY A 670 -57.88 -24.18 46.97
N ILE A 671 -58.96 -24.73 46.41
CA ILE A 671 -59.43 -24.37 45.06
C ILE A 671 -60.03 -22.96 45.10
N VAL A 672 -59.59 -22.11 44.18
CA VAL A 672 -60.13 -20.75 44.01
C VAL A 672 -60.61 -20.62 42.57
N ALA A 673 -61.90 -20.32 42.39
CA ALA A 673 -62.52 -20.06 41.09
C ALA A 673 -63.08 -18.63 41.07
N SER A 674 -63.00 -17.95 39.93
CA SER A 674 -63.50 -16.58 39.79
C SER A 674 -65.02 -16.48 39.71
N SER A 675 -65.70 -17.59 39.37
CA SER A 675 -67.17 -17.68 39.40
C SER A 675 -67.63 -19.13 39.52
N ALA A 676 -68.93 -19.34 39.79
CA ALA A 676 -69.56 -20.65 39.81
C ALA A 676 -69.63 -21.35 38.43
N ARG A 677 -69.30 -20.64 37.34
CA ARG A 677 -69.32 -21.21 35.99
C ARG A 677 -68.17 -22.18 35.74
N ILE A 678 -67.04 -22.04 36.43
CA ILE A 678 -65.88 -22.93 36.28
C ILE A 678 -65.59 -23.65 37.59
N GLY A 679 -65.35 -24.96 37.52
CA GLY A 679 -65.16 -25.76 38.72
C GLY A 679 -64.92 -27.23 38.42
N LEU A 680 -64.58 -28.01 39.44
CA LEU A 680 -64.71 -29.48 39.37
C LEU A 680 -66.17 -29.90 39.10
N SER A 681 -67.13 -29.04 39.46
CA SER A 681 -68.56 -29.15 39.21
C SER A 681 -69.16 -27.80 38.75
N GLY A 682 -68.50 -27.10 37.81
CA GLY A 682 -68.93 -25.78 37.33
C GLY A 682 -70.16 -25.82 36.42
N THR A 683 -70.99 -24.77 36.44
CA THR A 683 -72.23 -24.71 35.63
C THR A 683 -71.99 -24.43 34.15
N GLY A 684 -70.83 -23.86 33.79
CA GLY A 684 -70.44 -23.58 32.41
C GLY A 684 -69.35 -24.51 31.89
N VAL A 685 -68.31 -24.76 32.68
CA VAL A 685 -67.22 -25.68 32.38
C VAL A 685 -66.89 -26.52 33.60
N THR A 686 -66.86 -27.84 33.40
CA THR A 686 -66.34 -28.79 34.39
C THR A 686 -64.90 -29.15 34.08
N VAL A 687 -64.07 -29.23 35.12
CA VAL A 687 -62.63 -29.54 35.03
C VAL A 687 -62.35 -30.85 35.74
N SER A 688 -61.59 -31.74 35.10
CA SER A 688 -60.98 -32.90 35.75
C SER A 688 -59.47 -32.93 35.48
N LEU A 689 -58.73 -33.48 36.44
CA LEU A 689 -57.28 -33.63 36.39
C LEU A 689 -56.92 -35.11 36.54
N SER A 690 -55.98 -35.58 35.73
CA SER A 690 -55.40 -36.92 35.86
C SER A 690 -53.89 -36.87 35.61
N ILE A 691 -53.17 -37.91 36.02
CA ILE A 691 -51.74 -38.05 35.76
C ILE A 691 -51.47 -39.40 35.11
N ASN A 692 -50.60 -39.42 34.11
CA ASN A 692 -50.08 -40.67 33.57
C ASN A 692 -49.11 -41.28 34.59
N SER A 693 -49.46 -42.45 35.11
CA SER A 693 -48.71 -43.13 36.18
C SER A 693 -47.27 -43.52 35.81
N SER A 694 -46.96 -43.60 34.51
CA SER A 694 -45.62 -43.97 34.01
C SER A 694 -44.78 -42.76 33.64
N THR A 695 -45.37 -41.73 33.01
CA THR A 695 -44.64 -40.57 32.49
C THR A 695 -44.70 -39.33 33.38
N GLY A 696 -45.64 -39.29 34.33
CA GLY A 696 -45.88 -38.11 35.17
C GLY A 696 -46.54 -36.94 34.42
N LEU A 697 -46.97 -37.15 33.18
CA LEU A 697 -47.68 -36.13 32.39
C LEU A 697 -49.08 -35.90 32.98
N VAL A 698 -49.39 -34.66 33.29
CA VAL A 698 -50.68 -34.24 33.85
C VAL A 698 -51.63 -33.89 32.72
N THR A 699 -52.82 -34.46 32.73
CA THR A 699 -53.89 -34.14 31.77
C THR A 699 -54.95 -33.30 32.45
N VAL A 700 -55.25 -32.15 31.86
CA VAL A 700 -56.35 -31.26 32.21
C VAL A 700 -57.45 -31.46 31.19
N GLN A 701 -58.57 -32.03 31.61
CA GLN A 701 -59.73 -32.23 30.75
C GLN A 701 -60.83 -31.25 31.15
N LEU A 702 -61.27 -30.44 30.20
CA LEU A 702 -62.39 -29.53 30.34
C LEU A 702 -63.58 -30.09 29.58
N THR A 703 -64.77 -30.03 30.18
CA THR A 703 -66.04 -30.39 29.53
C THR A 703 -66.97 -29.18 29.52
N ASN A 704 -67.47 -28.83 28.35
CA ASN A 704 -68.40 -27.72 28.16
C ASN A 704 -69.79 -28.13 28.65
N VAL A 705 -70.38 -27.37 29.56
CA VAL A 705 -71.68 -27.68 30.18
C VAL A 705 -72.78 -26.79 29.59
N ASP A 706 -72.48 -25.52 29.34
CA ASP A 706 -73.46 -24.53 28.86
C ASP A 706 -73.46 -24.33 27.34
N GLY A 707 -72.55 -25.00 26.62
CA GLY A 707 -72.47 -24.98 25.16
C GLY A 707 -71.81 -23.74 24.57
N LEU A 708 -71.15 -22.89 25.38
CA LEU A 708 -70.46 -21.70 24.87
C LEU A 708 -69.01 -22.00 24.47
N GLU A 709 -68.57 -21.53 23.31
CA GLU A 709 -67.18 -21.69 22.86
C GLU A 709 -66.22 -20.86 23.72
N ARG A 710 -65.07 -21.45 24.08
CA ARG A 710 -64.07 -20.81 24.93
C ARG A 710 -62.65 -20.99 24.43
N THR A 711 -61.86 -19.92 24.44
CA THR A 711 -60.40 -20.03 24.40
C THR A 711 -59.90 -20.37 25.80
N VAL A 712 -59.11 -21.43 25.91
CA VAL A 712 -58.61 -21.95 27.19
C VAL A 712 -57.09 -21.87 27.21
N ASN A 713 -56.55 -21.38 28.32
CA ASN A 713 -55.13 -21.48 28.64
C ASN A 713 -54.95 -22.26 29.94
N VAL A 714 -54.03 -23.21 29.95
CA VAL A 714 -53.64 -23.97 31.13
C VAL A 714 -52.17 -23.68 31.43
N SER A 715 -51.85 -23.44 32.69
CA SER A 715 -50.48 -23.22 33.17
C SER A 715 -50.26 -23.98 34.49
N MET A 716 -49.09 -24.59 34.65
CA MET A 716 -48.65 -25.09 35.95
C MET A 716 -47.85 -23.99 36.65
N LEU A 717 -48.24 -23.61 37.85
CA LEU A 717 -47.59 -22.58 38.65
C LEU A 717 -46.64 -23.23 39.67
N PRO A 718 -45.49 -22.61 39.98
CA PRO A 718 -44.65 -23.03 41.11
C PRO A 718 -45.44 -22.99 42.42
N SER A 719 -44.95 -23.67 43.46
CA SER A 719 -45.52 -23.54 44.81
C SER A 719 -45.53 -22.07 45.19
N MET A 720 -46.71 -21.54 45.56
CA MET A 720 -46.78 -20.29 46.31
C MET A 720 -46.34 -20.53 47.74
#